data_AF-A0A565D6H8-F1
#
_entry.id   AF-A0A565D6H8-F1
#
_cell.length_a   1.000
_cell.length_b   1.000
_cell.length_c   1.000
_cell.angle_alpha   90.00
_cell.angle_beta   90.00
_cell.angle_gamma   90.00
#
_symmetry.space_group_name_H-M   'P 1'
#
loop_
_entity.id
_entity.type
_entity.pdbx_description
1 polymer ?
#
loop_
_entity_poly.entity_id
_entity_poly.type
_entity_poly.pdbx_seq_one_letter_code
_entity_poly.pdbx_strand_id
1 'polypeptide(L)'
;MYLQCIEYFQQLEAEEKGWELESRTRDELDSINEGQGGASLYAKRTVILNNLYGVDIDEGAVEICKLRLWLSMVADIEDEPNEVEPLPNIDFNVRQGNSLIGQLDTGIESNEDGDSDLDSWEIKTRFEDVKEAIKKHKEAETSVGAQKWRKEAEGRIEEHRDKFDEILQREFQDAGFDDITIKEIREWSPFHWPLEFADVFERGGFDVFIGNPPWDMLYANRDDFFIRYDEQFRTYPSEEKDGVMENLLSSPEVAWAWEDYKESMETQADFFTQGDVYKLQSPVVGGRTMPTKNELSALFLERVFRLSRDGVKVSLLLPGTIFGGVMGKDLRMHLLDHTDVENLIGFENKGIFEAIDDRYRFAILTFEYGGKTSALRGIFNQRDMDIVYRIENEAVNIPRDVLVSYSPEGGIFPSITSQIEVSVLEKVVEQPSLGEDLDETWTVDMLTKEFVESTDKDRLQTSAEEADYPVYGGKNIHQFQYDNTHTDALDGPKYWSRGMYDPVNSAQYRVREKKFNKGNLKRAIYDAFGGSKTSKSQVQFVDELLEEHRGHGLEEEDVLLDCTEYRIGIRDVSRARDERTIIATVLPKEVICLHTINTFKPFAIEPEEEHLTESPLRSPYVRRFTDQELFVATGLLNSIVFDFLMRTKVETHIVKRELLESQLPRLTDGDDWFHYIAERAARLNCYGEKFKEMRERLGGIKPAVEEQERRELQAEIDAAAFHAYGLERRDVKFVLDDFHRVGNSKLMDEMYFDLVLEKYDLVDGKGPLP
;
A
#
# COMPACT_ATOMS: atom_id res chain seq x y z
N MET A 1 -18.08 32.02 -12.26
CA MET A 1 -16.88 32.84 -12.59
C MET A 1 -16.91 33.37 -14.02
N TYR A 2 -16.67 32.59 -15.08
CA TYR A 2 -16.61 33.14 -16.45
C TYR A 2 -17.88 33.92 -16.85
N LEU A 3 -19.07 33.37 -16.56
CA LEU A 3 -20.34 34.08 -16.76
C LEU A 3 -20.48 35.35 -15.92
N GLN A 4 -20.03 35.32 -14.65
CA GLN A 4 -20.05 36.50 -13.79
C GLN A 4 -19.07 37.58 -14.27
N CYS A 5 -17.95 37.19 -14.87
CA CYS A 5 -17.03 38.13 -15.53
C CYS A 5 -17.70 38.78 -16.73
N ILE A 6 -18.38 37.98 -17.58
CA ILE A 6 -19.14 38.51 -18.72
C ILE A 6 -20.22 39.49 -18.23
N GLU A 7 -21.03 39.10 -17.24
CA GLU A 7 -22.05 39.96 -16.64
C GLU A 7 -21.47 41.28 -16.10
N TYR A 8 -20.33 41.21 -15.40
CA TYR A 8 -19.63 42.38 -14.88
C TYR A 8 -19.14 43.31 -16.00
N PHE A 9 -18.57 42.76 -17.08
CA PHE A 9 -18.09 43.57 -18.20
C PHE A 9 -19.25 44.16 -19.03
N GLN A 10 -20.34 43.41 -19.22
CA GLN A 10 -21.58 43.93 -19.81
C GLN A 10 -22.17 45.07 -18.96
N GLN A 11 -22.09 44.98 -17.63
CA GLN A 11 -22.51 46.07 -16.75
C GLN A 11 -21.63 47.32 -16.92
N LEU A 12 -20.31 47.16 -17.05
CA LEU A 12 -19.40 48.29 -17.30
C LEU A 12 -19.69 48.98 -18.65
N GLU A 13 -20.04 48.24 -19.70
CA GLU A 13 -20.51 48.82 -20.96
C GLU A 13 -21.83 49.57 -20.81
N ALA A 14 -22.80 48.97 -20.11
CA ALA A 14 -24.10 49.59 -19.84
C ALA A 14 -24.00 50.88 -19.01
N GLU A 15 -22.96 51.01 -18.18
CA GLU A 15 -22.63 52.22 -17.42
C GLU A 15 -21.79 53.24 -18.21
N GLU A 16 -21.62 53.08 -19.53
CA GLU A 16 -20.77 53.90 -20.42
C GLU A 16 -19.28 53.92 -20.03
N LYS A 17 -18.82 52.94 -19.25
CA LYS A 17 -17.42 52.76 -18.82
C LYS A 17 -16.65 51.73 -19.66
N GLY A 18 -17.21 51.29 -20.80
CA GLY A 18 -16.56 50.32 -21.70
C GLY A 18 -15.18 50.71 -22.21
N TRP A 19 -14.81 52.00 -22.14
CA TRP A 19 -13.45 52.47 -22.46
C TRP A 19 -12.37 51.97 -21.48
N GLU A 20 -12.75 51.55 -20.27
CA GLU A 20 -11.87 50.95 -19.26
C GLU A 20 -11.52 49.48 -19.58
N LEU A 21 -12.28 48.84 -20.48
CA LEU A 21 -12.03 47.47 -20.91
C LEU A 21 -10.85 47.40 -21.87
N GLU A 22 -10.04 46.36 -21.75
CA GLU A 22 -9.03 46.04 -22.76
C GLU A 22 -9.69 45.72 -24.11
N SER A 23 -8.95 45.96 -25.21
CA SER A 23 -9.44 45.73 -26.59
C SER A 23 -10.00 44.32 -26.75
N ARG A 24 -9.30 43.30 -26.26
CA ARG A 24 -9.77 41.90 -26.33
C ARG A 24 -11.11 41.70 -25.64
N THR A 25 -11.30 42.25 -24.45
CA THR A 25 -12.55 42.10 -23.68
C THR A 25 -13.72 42.77 -24.38
N ARG A 26 -13.49 43.92 -25.03
CA ARG A 26 -14.48 44.57 -25.89
C ARG A 26 -14.83 43.73 -27.10
N ASP A 27 -13.83 43.20 -27.81
CA ASP A 27 -14.06 42.33 -28.97
C ASP A 27 -14.84 41.04 -28.59
N GLU A 28 -14.56 40.46 -27.42
CA GLU A 28 -15.31 39.32 -26.87
C GLU A 28 -16.77 39.70 -26.52
N LEU A 29 -17.01 40.87 -25.92
CA LEU A 29 -18.36 41.37 -25.62
C LEU A 29 -19.15 41.68 -26.89
N ASP A 30 -18.53 42.32 -27.88
CA ASP A 30 -19.13 42.58 -29.18
C ASP A 30 -19.53 41.25 -29.84
N SER A 31 -18.66 40.23 -29.81
CA SER A 31 -19.00 38.89 -30.31
C SER A 31 -20.15 38.22 -29.55
N ILE A 32 -20.28 38.42 -28.24
CA ILE A 32 -21.40 37.89 -27.43
C ILE A 32 -22.71 38.63 -27.77
N ASN A 33 -22.63 39.95 -27.96
CA ASN A 33 -23.78 40.80 -28.26
C ASN A 33 -24.26 40.65 -29.71
N GLU A 34 -23.35 40.36 -30.64
CA GLU A 34 -23.64 40.11 -32.06
C GLU A 34 -23.97 38.64 -32.37
N GLY A 35 -23.52 37.70 -31.52
CA GLY A 35 -23.70 36.26 -31.70
C GLY A 35 -25.12 35.75 -31.38
N GLN A 36 -25.47 34.57 -31.90
CA GLN A 36 -26.75 33.91 -31.62
C GLN A 36 -26.57 32.91 -30.46
N GLY A 37 -27.27 33.12 -29.33
CA GLY A 37 -27.27 32.20 -28.17
C GLY A 37 -26.78 32.74 -26.82
N GLY A 38 -26.52 34.05 -26.70
CA GLY A 38 -26.24 34.71 -25.43
C GLY A 38 -24.93 34.31 -24.72
N ALA A 39 -24.70 34.88 -23.52
CA ALA A 39 -23.44 34.71 -22.78
C ALA A 39 -23.15 33.26 -22.35
N SER A 40 -24.19 32.46 -22.04
CA SER A 40 -24.05 31.05 -21.63
C SER A 40 -23.50 30.19 -22.75
N LEU A 41 -24.07 30.29 -23.95
CA LEU A 41 -23.63 29.52 -25.10
C LEU A 41 -22.20 29.90 -25.51
N TYR A 42 -21.89 31.19 -25.55
CA TYR A 42 -20.54 31.68 -25.84
C TYR A 42 -19.51 31.13 -24.83
N ALA A 43 -19.84 31.17 -23.54
CA ALA A 43 -18.98 30.64 -22.48
C ALA A 43 -18.73 29.14 -22.64
N LYS A 44 -19.80 28.34 -22.80
CA LYS A 44 -19.67 26.89 -23.01
C LYS A 44 -18.88 26.56 -24.27
N ARG A 45 -19.17 27.22 -25.38
CA ARG A 45 -18.46 27.04 -26.66
C ARG A 45 -16.97 27.33 -26.49
N THR A 46 -16.62 28.43 -25.84
CA THR A 46 -15.23 28.82 -25.57
C THR A 46 -14.50 27.82 -24.68
N VAL A 47 -15.17 27.33 -23.62
CA VAL A 47 -14.61 26.29 -22.74
C VAL A 47 -14.34 25.01 -23.52
N ILE A 48 -15.31 24.52 -24.28
CA ILE A 48 -15.20 23.27 -25.05
C ILE A 48 -14.12 23.34 -26.14
N LEU A 49 -13.99 24.48 -26.83
CA LEU A 49 -13.02 24.63 -27.93
C LEU A 49 -11.57 24.83 -27.48
N ASN A 50 -11.37 25.57 -26.38
CA ASN A 50 -10.06 26.12 -26.03
C ASN A 50 -9.49 25.62 -24.72
N ASN A 51 -10.28 24.95 -23.88
CA ASN A 51 -9.88 24.57 -22.51
C ASN A 51 -10.09 23.07 -22.23
N LEU A 52 -11.09 22.44 -22.86
CA LEU A 52 -11.37 21.03 -22.65
C LEU A 52 -10.65 20.16 -23.68
N TYR A 53 -9.86 19.22 -23.18
CA TYR A 53 -9.18 18.20 -23.96
C TYR A 53 -9.38 16.83 -23.30
N GLY A 54 -9.39 15.76 -24.09
CA GLY A 54 -9.62 14.41 -23.59
C GLY A 54 -8.96 13.36 -24.48
N VAL A 55 -8.53 12.27 -23.85
CA VAL A 55 -7.95 11.11 -24.53
C VAL A 55 -8.57 9.84 -23.97
N ASP A 56 -8.96 8.92 -24.86
CA ASP A 56 -9.43 7.59 -24.50
C ASP A 56 -8.89 6.58 -25.52
N ILE A 57 -8.66 5.35 -25.09
CA ILE A 57 -8.19 4.28 -25.99
C ILE A 57 -9.35 3.75 -26.85
N ASP A 58 -10.59 3.82 -26.36
CA ASP A 58 -11.80 3.39 -27.06
C ASP A 58 -12.35 4.49 -27.97
N GLU A 59 -12.39 4.23 -29.28
CA GLU A 59 -12.93 5.16 -30.28
C GLU A 59 -14.42 5.47 -30.01
N GLY A 60 -15.19 4.49 -29.54
CA GLY A 60 -16.60 4.67 -29.20
C GLY A 60 -16.80 5.69 -28.08
N ALA A 61 -15.99 5.62 -27.02
CA ALA A 61 -15.99 6.56 -25.91
C ALA A 61 -15.63 7.98 -26.37
N VAL A 62 -14.65 8.12 -27.26
CA VAL A 62 -14.27 9.40 -27.88
C VAL A 62 -15.45 10.03 -28.61
N GLU A 63 -16.12 9.27 -29.49
CA GLU A 63 -17.25 9.78 -30.28
C GLU A 63 -18.48 10.09 -29.41
N ILE A 64 -18.76 9.27 -28.39
CA ILE A 64 -19.83 9.56 -27.41
C ILE A 64 -19.51 10.83 -26.61
N CYS A 65 -18.25 11.04 -26.22
CA CYS A 65 -17.81 12.25 -25.52
C CYS A 65 -18.04 13.48 -26.41
N LYS A 66 -17.58 13.46 -27.67
CA LYS A 66 -17.81 14.54 -28.64
C LYS A 66 -19.31 14.84 -28.80
N LEU A 67 -20.14 13.81 -28.96
CA LEU A 67 -21.59 13.96 -29.07
C LEU A 67 -22.21 14.60 -27.81
N ARG A 68 -21.79 14.18 -26.61
CA ARG A 68 -22.30 14.75 -25.35
C ARG A 68 -21.91 16.21 -25.19
N LEU A 69 -20.69 16.58 -25.56
CA LEU A 69 -20.25 17.98 -25.57
C LEU A 69 -21.11 18.80 -26.54
N TRP A 70 -21.36 18.30 -27.76
CA TRP A 70 -22.27 18.95 -28.70
C TRP A 70 -23.69 19.11 -28.16
N LEU A 71 -24.30 18.05 -27.61
CA LEU A 71 -25.64 18.10 -27.02
C LEU A 71 -25.73 19.09 -25.85
N SER A 72 -24.66 19.20 -25.04
CA SER A 72 -24.62 20.13 -23.91
C SER A 72 -24.64 21.61 -24.33
N MET A 73 -24.19 21.92 -25.56
CA MET A 73 -24.29 23.26 -26.16
C MET A 73 -25.67 23.49 -26.77
N VAL A 74 -26.21 22.50 -27.49
CA VAL A 74 -27.55 22.60 -28.11
C VAL A 74 -28.64 22.80 -27.06
N ALA A 75 -28.50 22.21 -25.87
CA ALA A 75 -29.44 22.39 -24.77
C ALA A 75 -29.59 23.84 -24.27
N ASP A 76 -28.62 24.73 -24.57
CA ASP A 76 -28.66 26.15 -24.19
C ASP A 76 -29.23 27.05 -25.30
N ILE A 77 -29.59 26.49 -26.46
CA ILE A 77 -30.22 27.25 -27.56
C ILE A 77 -31.73 27.35 -27.25
N GLU A 78 -32.22 28.55 -26.96
CA GLU A 78 -33.66 28.79 -26.71
C GLU A 78 -34.46 28.89 -28.03
N ASP A 79 -35.61 28.20 -28.07
CA ASP A 79 -36.82 28.23 -28.94
C ASP A 79 -36.79 28.65 -30.44
N GLU A 80 -35.70 29.13 -31.04
CA GLU A 80 -35.63 29.48 -32.46
C GLU A 80 -34.62 28.59 -33.24
N PRO A 81 -35.10 27.64 -34.09
CA PRO A 81 -34.25 26.74 -34.88
C PRO A 81 -33.27 27.42 -35.86
N ASN A 82 -33.44 28.72 -36.10
CA ASN A 82 -32.59 29.52 -36.98
C ASN A 82 -31.40 30.17 -36.24
N GLU A 83 -31.31 30.02 -34.91
CA GLU A 83 -30.19 30.49 -34.07
C GLU A 83 -29.09 29.44 -33.90
N VAL A 84 -29.18 28.31 -34.61
CA VAL A 84 -28.21 27.21 -34.52
C VAL A 84 -26.95 27.56 -35.31
N GLU A 85 -25.95 28.10 -34.62
CA GLU A 85 -24.60 28.22 -35.18
C GLU A 85 -24.03 26.83 -35.55
N PRO A 86 -23.12 26.75 -36.55
CA PRO A 86 -22.41 25.51 -36.84
C PRO A 86 -21.69 25.00 -35.58
N LEU A 87 -21.94 23.73 -35.26
CA LEU A 87 -21.31 23.07 -34.11
C LEU A 87 -19.79 23.22 -34.18
N PRO A 88 -19.12 23.49 -33.05
CA PRO A 88 -17.68 23.66 -33.04
C PRO A 88 -16.98 22.36 -33.43
N ASN A 89 -15.90 22.51 -34.21
CA ASN A 89 -15.06 21.41 -34.61
C ASN A 89 -14.11 21.03 -33.45
N ILE A 90 -14.41 19.92 -32.77
CA ILE A 90 -13.69 19.43 -31.58
C ILE A 90 -12.87 18.15 -31.85
N ASP A 91 -12.64 17.82 -33.13
CA ASP A 91 -11.92 16.61 -33.54
C ASP A 91 -10.49 16.51 -32.98
N PHE A 92 -9.88 17.66 -32.66
CA PHE A 92 -8.55 17.74 -32.06
C PHE A 92 -8.56 18.06 -30.55
N ASN A 93 -9.74 18.16 -29.94
CA ASN A 93 -9.89 18.32 -28.50
C ASN A 93 -10.07 16.96 -27.82
N VAL A 94 -10.82 16.05 -28.44
CA VAL A 94 -11.02 14.68 -27.93
C VAL A 94 -10.41 13.69 -28.92
N ARG A 95 -9.35 13.01 -28.51
CA ARG A 95 -8.51 12.15 -29.36
C ARG A 95 -8.55 10.70 -28.89
N GLN A 96 -8.36 9.77 -29.82
CA GLN A 96 -8.15 8.36 -29.51
C GLN A 96 -6.66 8.09 -29.29
N GLY A 97 -6.32 7.33 -28.25
CA GLY A 97 -4.97 6.80 -28.07
C GLY A 97 -4.71 6.26 -26.67
N ASN A 98 -3.61 5.53 -26.53
CA ASN A 98 -3.14 5.01 -25.27
C ASN A 98 -2.33 6.09 -24.53
N SER A 99 -2.93 6.72 -23.54
CA SER A 99 -2.31 7.79 -22.74
C SER A 99 -1.11 7.33 -21.89
N LEU A 100 -0.95 6.03 -21.67
CA LEU A 100 0.15 5.42 -20.91
C LEU A 100 1.39 5.13 -21.77
N ILE A 101 1.27 5.12 -23.09
CA ILE A 101 2.38 4.85 -24.02
C ILE A 101 2.50 6.02 -24.98
N GLY A 102 3.68 6.62 -25.06
CA GLY A 102 3.91 7.78 -25.90
C GLY A 102 4.76 8.84 -25.22
N GLN A 103 5.20 9.79 -26.04
CA GLN A 103 6.14 10.84 -25.66
C GLN A 103 5.42 11.95 -24.89
N LEU A 104 6.10 12.47 -23.85
CA LEU A 104 5.59 13.54 -22.98
C LEU A 104 6.27 14.88 -23.22
N ASP A 105 7.51 14.85 -23.67
CA ASP A 105 8.29 16.03 -23.97
C ASP A 105 8.51 16.14 -25.48
N THR A 106 8.74 17.37 -25.91
CA THR A 106 9.31 17.76 -27.18
C THR A 106 10.81 17.44 -27.28
N GLY A 107 11.46 17.10 -26.16
CA GLY A 107 12.91 16.92 -26.02
C GLY A 107 13.47 15.64 -26.65
N ILE A 108 14.11 15.80 -27.81
CA ILE A 108 15.32 15.05 -28.16
C ILE A 108 16.44 15.65 -27.28
N GLU A 109 17.00 14.88 -26.35
CA GLU A 109 18.13 15.36 -25.55
C GLU A 109 19.34 15.68 -26.44
N SER A 110 19.97 16.82 -26.17
CA SER A 110 21.24 17.20 -26.77
C SER A 110 22.33 16.21 -26.35
N ASN A 111 22.88 15.44 -27.30
CA ASN A 111 24.11 14.69 -27.08
C ASN A 111 25.23 15.65 -26.61
N GLU A 112 26.14 15.16 -25.75
CA GLU A 112 27.32 15.90 -25.25
C GLU A 112 28.25 16.43 -26.38
N ASP A 113 28.02 16.04 -27.64
CA ASP A 113 28.75 16.47 -28.84
C ASP A 113 28.27 17.80 -29.46
N GLY A 114 27.25 18.47 -28.89
CA GLY A 114 26.94 19.86 -29.23
C GLY A 114 26.26 20.10 -30.59
N ASP A 115 25.67 19.08 -31.22
CA ASP A 115 24.82 19.24 -32.40
C ASP A 115 23.35 19.29 -31.95
N SER A 116 22.89 20.46 -31.48
CA SER A 116 21.55 20.62 -30.85
C SER A 116 20.69 21.78 -31.41
N ASP A 117 21.22 22.60 -32.32
CA ASP A 117 20.48 23.75 -32.86
C ASP A 117 19.52 23.37 -34.02
N LEU A 118 19.75 22.25 -34.71
CA LEU A 118 18.93 21.82 -35.86
C LEU A 118 17.65 21.08 -35.45
N ASP A 119 17.71 20.24 -34.41
CA ASP A 119 16.58 19.41 -33.97
C ASP A 119 15.52 20.21 -33.21
N SER A 120 15.91 21.19 -32.38
CA SER A 120 14.93 22.04 -31.66
C SER A 120 14.19 23.00 -32.60
N TRP A 121 14.86 23.52 -33.64
CA TRP A 121 14.24 24.33 -34.68
C TRP A 121 13.30 23.49 -35.55
N GLU A 122 13.70 22.28 -35.95
CA GLU A 122 12.81 21.37 -36.66
C GLU A 122 11.54 21.09 -35.84
N ILE A 123 11.66 20.69 -34.58
CA ILE A 123 10.51 20.37 -33.71
C ILE A 123 9.57 21.57 -33.58
N LYS A 124 10.11 22.78 -33.35
CA LYS A 124 9.30 24.00 -33.27
C LYS A 124 8.56 24.31 -34.58
N THR A 125 9.22 24.11 -35.71
CA THR A 125 8.61 24.30 -37.04
C THR A 125 7.53 23.26 -37.32
N ARG A 126 7.66 22.04 -36.77
CA ARG A 126 6.75 20.88 -36.93
C ARG A 126 5.51 20.93 -36.04
N PHE A 127 5.49 21.80 -35.05
CA PHE A 127 4.26 22.13 -34.33
C PHE A 127 3.52 23.29 -35.00
N GLU A 128 4.22 24.25 -35.60
CA GLU A 128 3.59 25.41 -36.22
C GLU A 128 2.67 25.02 -37.39
N ASP A 129 3.09 24.08 -38.23
CA ASP A 129 2.30 23.60 -39.36
C ASP A 129 1.08 22.77 -38.90
N VAL A 130 1.24 21.84 -37.95
CA VAL A 130 0.12 21.08 -37.36
C VAL A 130 -0.89 22.03 -36.74
N LYS A 131 -0.42 22.98 -35.92
CA LYS A 131 -1.25 23.98 -35.27
C LYS A 131 -1.98 24.88 -36.24
N GLU A 132 -1.32 25.35 -37.30
CA GLU A 132 -1.96 26.19 -38.31
C GLU A 132 -3.12 25.44 -38.99
N ALA A 133 -2.93 24.14 -39.27
CA ALA A 133 -3.98 23.30 -39.84
C ALA A 133 -5.13 23.07 -38.84
N ILE A 134 -4.83 22.77 -37.57
CA ILE A 134 -5.84 22.62 -36.50
C ILE A 134 -6.62 23.91 -36.30
N LYS A 135 -5.94 25.05 -36.25
CA LYS A 135 -6.58 26.37 -36.10
C LYS A 135 -7.54 26.66 -37.26
N LYS A 136 -7.09 26.44 -38.50
CA LYS A 136 -7.94 26.61 -39.69
C LYS A 136 -9.13 25.65 -39.72
N HIS A 137 -8.99 24.46 -39.13
CA HIS A 137 -10.10 23.54 -38.94
C HIS A 137 -11.09 24.05 -37.87
N LYS A 138 -10.60 24.51 -36.70
CA LYS A 138 -11.44 25.09 -35.63
C LYS A 138 -12.20 26.33 -36.12
N GLU A 139 -11.60 27.15 -36.97
CA GLU A 139 -12.18 28.40 -37.52
C GLU A 139 -13.04 28.18 -38.79
N ALA A 140 -13.14 26.96 -39.32
CA ALA A 140 -13.86 26.72 -40.57
C ALA A 140 -15.39 26.85 -40.43
N GLU A 141 -15.98 27.80 -41.15
CA GLU A 141 -17.44 28.04 -41.16
C GLU A 141 -18.25 27.04 -42.01
N THR A 142 -17.58 26.29 -42.89
CA THR A 142 -18.24 25.33 -43.79
C THR A 142 -17.76 23.92 -43.52
N SER A 143 -18.67 22.94 -43.62
CA SER A 143 -18.34 21.52 -43.48
C SER A 143 -17.24 21.05 -44.43
N VAL A 144 -17.23 21.56 -45.66
CA VAL A 144 -16.21 21.24 -46.67
C VAL A 144 -14.85 21.81 -46.27
N GLY A 145 -14.80 23.04 -45.77
CA GLY A 145 -13.58 23.67 -45.27
C GLY A 145 -13.04 22.94 -44.03
N ALA A 146 -13.92 22.61 -43.08
CA ALA A 146 -13.59 21.88 -41.87
C ALA A 146 -13.01 20.50 -42.20
N GLN A 147 -13.64 19.74 -43.11
CA GLN A 147 -13.16 18.43 -43.53
C GLN A 147 -11.80 18.51 -44.25
N LYS A 148 -11.59 19.53 -45.08
CA LYS A 148 -10.30 19.75 -45.77
C LYS A 148 -9.18 19.98 -44.75
N TRP A 149 -9.37 20.92 -43.83
CA TRP A 149 -8.35 21.26 -42.83
C TRP A 149 -8.17 20.16 -41.79
N ARG A 150 -9.22 19.39 -41.47
CA ARG A 150 -9.11 18.16 -40.67
C ARG A 150 -8.14 17.19 -41.31
N LYS A 151 -8.37 16.85 -42.59
CA LYS A 151 -7.53 15.90 -43.32
C LYS A 151 -6.10 16.39 -43.46
N GLU A 152 -5.91 17.69 -43.66
CA GLU A 152 -4.59 18.32 -43.69
C GLU A 152 -3.88 18.19 -42.34
N ALA A 153 -4.56 18.49 -41.22
CA ALA A 153 -4.01 18.38 -39.88
C ALA A 153 -3.68 16.92 -39.51
N GLU A 154 -4.60 15.98 -39.78
CA GLU A 154 -4.36 14.54 -39.60
C GLU A 154 -3.17 14.05 -40.43
N GLY A 155 -3.03 14.52 -41.67
CA GLY A 155 -1.89 14.20 -42.53
C GLY A 155 -0.55 14.69 -41.98
N ARG A 156 -0.52 15.93 -41.44
CA ARG A 156 0.69 16.48 -40.79
C ARG A 156 1.03 15.77 -39.49
N ILE A 157 0.02 15.40 -38.69
CA ILE A 157 0.22 14.61 -37.48
C ILE A 157 0.86 13.27 -37.83
N GLU A 158 0.32 12.56 -38.81
CA GLU A 158 0.87 11.26 -39.24
C GLU A 158 2.29 11.39 -39.81
N GLU A 159 2.57 12.43 -40.60
CA GLU A 159 3.91 12.71 -41.13
C GLU A 159 4.94 12.91 -40.00
N HIS A 160 4.57 13.61 -38.92
CA HIS A 160 5.49 13.86 -37.81
C HIS A 160 5.54 12.70 -36.81
N ARG A 161 4.55 11.81 -36.81
CA ARG A 161 4.45 10.67 -35.89
C ARG A 161 5.62 9.70 -36.03
N ASP A 162 6.07 9.42 -37.25
CA ASP A 162 7.19 8.50 -37.55
C ASP A 162 8.40 8.77 -36.64
N LYS A 163 8.78 10.04 -36.47
CA LYS A 163 9.93 10.43 -35.64
C LYS A 163 9.68 10.25 -34.15
N PHE A 164 8.45 10.46 -33.67
CA PHE A 164 8.09 10.17 -32.27
C PHE A 164 8.05 8.67 -31.98
N ASP A 165 7.61 7.87 -32.95
CA ASP A 165 7.68 6.41 -32.86
C ASP A 165 9.12 5.90 -32.83
N GLU A 166 10.03 6.49 -33.60
CA GLU A 166 11.46 6.18 -33.55
C GLU A 166 12.08 6.46 -32.17
N ILE A 167 11.70 7.58 -31.54
CA ILE A 167 12.16 7.90 -30.17
C ILE A 167 11.58 6.88 -29.18
N LEU A 168 10.28 6.62 -29.26
CA LEU A 168 9.62 5.63 -28.41
C LEU A 168 10.25 4.24 -28.58
N GLN A 169 10.58 3.84 -29.81
CA GLN A 169 11.27 2.58 -30.07
C GLN A 169 12.60 2.49 -29.34
N ARG A 170 13.40 3.56 -29.31
CA ARG A 170 14.66 3.58 -28.54
C ARG A 170 14.42 3.39 -27.05
N GLU A 171 13.38 4.01 -26.47
CA GLU A 171 13.05 3.81 -25.06
C GLU A 171 12.72 2.34 -24.73
N PHE A 172 12.02 1.64 -25.64
CA PHE A 172 11.80 0.21 -25.50
C PHE A 172 13.11 -0.59 -25.62
N GLN A 173 13.97 -0.25 -26.59
CA GLN A 173 15.26 -0.91 -26.74
C GLN A 173 16.15 -0.73 -25.50
N ASP A 174 16.20 0.49 -24.94
CA ASP A 174 16.93 0.81 -23.71
C ASP A 174 16.36 0.06 -22.49
N ALA A 175 15.05 -0.24 -22.48
CA ALA A 175 14.40 -1.09 -21.49
C ALA A 175 14.65 -2.60 -21.69
N GLY A 176 15.44 -2.99 -22.70
CA GLY A 176 15.82 -4.39 -22.98
C GLY A 176 15.02 -5.08 -24.08
N PHE A 177 14.17 -4.35 -24.82
CA PHE A 177 13.39 -4.89 -25.94
C PHE A 177 14.06 -4.60 -27.29
N ASP A 178 15.24 -5.21 -27.52
CA ASP A 178 16.07 -4.94 -28.71
C ASP A 178 15.34 -5.19 -30.05
N ASP A 179 14.45 -6.17 -30.09
CA ASP A 179 13.79 -6.65 -31.32
C ASP A 179 12.45 -5.96 -31.64
N ILE A 180 11.97 -5.03 -30.78
CA ILE A 180 10.66 -4.40 -30.98
C ILE A 180 10.64 -3.50 -32.23
N THR A 181 9.57 -3.61 -33.02
CA THR A 181 9.39 -2.81 -34.24
C THR A 181 8.41 -1.66 -34.03
N ILE A 182 8.58 -0.58 -34.79
CA ILE A 182 7.62 0.55 -34.84
C ILE A 182 6.20 0.05 -35.16
N LYS A 183 6.08 -0.98 -35.99
CA LYS A 183 4.78 -1.56 -36.33
C LYS A 183 4.08 -2.12 -35.10
N GLU A 184 4.78 -2.90 -34.27
CA GLU A 184 4.23 -3.45 -33.02
C GLU A 184 3.88 -2.34 -32.03
N ILE A 185 4.75 -1.33 -31.90
CA ILE A 185 4.48 -0.17 -31.04
C ILE A 185 3.19 0.53 -31.48
N ARG A 186 2.98 0.73 -32.79
CA ARG A 186 1.77 1.36 -33.33
C ARG A 186 0.50 0.57 -33.08
N GLU A 187 0.59 -0.76 -32.96
CA GLU A 187 -0.57 -1.61 -32.62
C GLU A 187 -1.11 -1.28 -31.22
N TRP A 188 -0.29 -0.71 -30.33
CA TRP A 188 -0.70 -0.24 -29.00
C TRP A 188 -1.22 1.20 -28.98
N SER A 189 -1.37 1.82 -30.16
CA SER A 189 -1.93 3.17 -30.34
C SER A 189 -1.27 4.24 -29.45
N PRO A 190 0.06 4.42 -29.51
CA PRO A 190 0.77 5.35 -28.65
C PRO A 190 0.26 6.78 -28.84
N PHE A 191 0.07 7.49 -27.74
CA PHE A 191 -0.40 8.86 -27.70
C PHE A 191 0.78 9.81 -27.42
N HIS A 192 1.32 10.43 -28.47
CA HIS A 192 2.39 11.42 -28.34
C HIS A 192 1.80 12.77 -27.96
N TRP A 193 1.79 13.08 -26.67
CA TRP A 193 1.07 14.23 -26.11
C TRP A 193 1.41 15.58 -26.76
N PRO A 194 2.69 15.93 -27.00
CA PRO A 194 3.01 17.18 -27.67
C PRO A 194 2.50 17.27 -29.10
N LEU A 195 2.40 16.15 -29.81
CA LEU A 195 1.94 16.10 -31.20
C LEU A 195 0.41 16.17 -31.28
N GLU A 196 -0.26 15.37 -30.45
CA GLU A 196 -1.71 15.23 -30.45
C GLU A 196 -2.41 16.47 -29.86
N PHE A 197 -1.78 17.14 -28.89
CA PHE A 197 -2.26 18.38 -28.25
C PHE A 197 -1.26 19.53 -28.41
N ALA A 198 -0.81 19.76 -29.65
CA ALA A 198 0.21 20.75 -29.97
C ALA A 198 -0.11 22.19 -29.50
N ASP A 199 -1.39 22.58 -29.50
CA ASP A 199 -1.83 23.90 -29.01
C ASP A 199 -1.71 24.06 -27.49
N VAL A 200 -1.84 22.98 -26.73
CA VAL A 200 -1.66 22.94 -25.27
C VAL A 200 -0.18 22.95 -24.90
N PHE A 201 0.62 22.08 -25.52
CA PHE A 201 2.04 21.95 -25.19
C PHE A 201 2.87 23.16 -25.61
N GLU A 202 2.45 23.93 -26.62
CA GLU A 202 3.05 25.24 -26.90
C GLU A 202 2.87 26.22 -25.73
N ARG A 203 1.74 26.16 -25.03
CA ARG A 203 1.47 26.96 -23.82
C ARG A 203 2.11 26.34 -22.57
N GLY A 204 2.95 25.33 -22.77
CA GLY A 204 3.72 24.63 -21.77
C GLY A 204 2.97 23.52 -21.04
N GLY A 205 1.83 23.05 -21.56
CA GLY A 205 1.06 21.94 -20.97
C GLY A 205 -0.25 22.36 -20.31
N PHE A 206 -0.86 21.42 -19.60
CA PHE A 206 -2.14 21.61 -18.92
C PHE A 206 -1.97 22.33 -17.58
N ASP A 207 -2.99 23.10 -17.19
CA ASP A 207 -3.07 23.72 -15.86
C ASP A 207 -3.89 22.87 -14.87
N VAL A 208 -4.79 22.02 -15.40
CA VAL A 208 -5.70 21.18 -14.62
C VAL A 208 -5.85 19.81 -15.25
N PHE A 209 -5.73 18.74 -14.45
CA PHE A 209 -6.10 17.38 -14.80
C PHE A 209 -7.30 16.92 -13.97
N ILE A 210 -8.34 16.43 -14.63
CA ILE A 210 -9.49 15.78 -13.98
C ILE A 210 -9.70 14.45 -14.69
N GLY A 211 -9.78 13.36 -13.95
CA GLY A 211 -9.85 12.04 -14.58
C GLY A 211 -10.41 10.94 -13.71
N ASN A 212 -10.97 9.95 -14.40
CA ASN A 212 -11.24 8.63 -13.89
C ASN A 212 -10.33 7.66 -14.67
N PRO A 213 -9.12 7.36 -14.17
CA PRO A 213 -8.16 6.48 -14.84
C PRO A 213 -8.73 5.07 -15.04
N PRO A 214 -8.13 4.24 -15.91
CA PRO A 214 -8.51 2.83 -16.07
C PRO A 214 -8.30 2.00 -14.79
N TRP A 215 -9.22 1.08 -14.49
CA TRP A 215 -9.25 0.30 -13.23
C TRP A 215 -8.77 -1.15 -13.39
N ASP A 216 -8.31 -1.51 -14.58
CA ASP A 216 -7.87 -2.87 -14.90
C ASP A 216 -6.39 -3.10 -14.56
N MET A 217 -6.00 -4.37 -14.62
CA MET A 217 -4.61 -4.81 -14.48
C MET A 217 -4.12 -5.29 -15.84
N LEU A 218 -2.88 -4.98 -16.19
CA LEU A 218 -2.30 -5.42 -17.44
C LEU A 218 -1.82 -6.88 -17.34
N TYR A 219 -2.65 -7.80 -17.78
CA TYR A 219 -2.29 -9.21 -17.96
C TYR A 219 -3.06 -9.82 -19.13
N ALA A 220 -2.56 -10.92 -19.67
CA ALA A 220 -3.25 -11.66 -20.71
C ALA A 220 -4.56 -12.27 -20.19
N ASN A 221 -5.66 -11.54 -20.38
CA ASN A 221 -6.98 -11.96 -19.95
C ASN A 221 -7.65 -12.83 -21.02
N ARG A 222 -7.92 -14.09 -20.67
CA ARG A 222 -8.64 -15.03 -21.53
C ARG A 222 -10.04 -14.52 -21.92
N ASP A 223 -10.72 -13.83 -21.01
CA ASP A 223 -12.09 -13.35 -21.23
C ASP A 223 -12.14 -12.25 -22.29
N ASP A 224 -11.09 -11.44 -22.37
CA ASP A 224 -10.97 -10.36 -23.36
C ASP A 224 -10.51 -10.89 -24.71
N PHE A 225 -9.66 -11.93 -24.71
CA PHE A 225 -9.17 -12.52 -25.95
C PHE A 225 -10.22 -13.38 -26.66
N PHE A 226 -10.83 -14.34 -25.96
CA PHE A 226 -11.66 -15.37 -26.57
C PHE A 226 -13.06 -14.89 -26.97
N ILE A 227 -13.52 -13.73 -26.50
CA ILE A 227 -14.83 -13.17 -26.91
C ILE A 227 -14.93 -12.94 -28.42
N ARG A 228 -13.79 -12.73 -29.09
CA ARG A 228 -13.69 -12.57 -30.56
C ARG A 228 -13.99 -13.85 -31.33
N TYR A 229 -13.88 -15.00 -30.68
CA TYR A 229 -14.09 -16.32 -31.26
C TYR A 229 -15.35 -17.00 -30.69
N ASP A 230 -15.75 -16.65 -29.48
CA ASP A 230 -17.01 -17.04 -28.84
C ASP A 230 -17.57 -15.87 -28.01
N GLU A 231 -18.62 -15.20 -28.52
CA GLU A 231 -19.27 -14.06 -27.85
C GLU A 231 -19.81 -14.40 -26.44
N GLN A 232 -20.05 -15.68 -26.15
CA GLN A 232 -20.54 -16.14 -24.86
C GLN A 232 -19.41 -16.43 -23.87
N PHE A 233 -18.13 -16.33 -24.28
CA PHE A 233 -16.99 -16.80 -23.50
C PHE A 233 -16.96 -16.24 -22.07
N ARG A 234 -17.24 -14.93 -21.92
CA ARG A 234 -17.32 -14.26 -20.62
C ARG A 234 -18.35 -14.88 -19.67
N THR A 235 -19.46 -15.39 -20.20
CA THR A 235 -20.61 -15.87 -19.43
C THR A 235 -20.49 -17.31 -18.96
N TYR A 236 -19.54 -18.11 -19.48
CA TYR A 236 -19.36 -19.48 -19.01
C TYR A 236 -18.91 -19.52 -17.54
N PRO A 237 -19.35 -20.52 -16.75
CA PRO A 237 -18.76 -20.82 -15.46
C PRO A 237 -17.24 -21.09 -15.58
N SER A 238 -16.46 -20.71 -14.57
CA SER A 238 -14.99 -20.86 -14.60
C SER A 238 -14.51 -22.28 -14.89
N GLU A 239 -15.24 -23.30 -14.43
CA GLU A 239 -14.94 -24.73 -14.65
C GLU A 239 -15.15 -25.17 -16.12
N GLU A 240 -16.02 -24.48 -16.86
CA GLU A 240 -16.34 -24.79 -18.26
C GLU A 240 -15.43 -24.02 -19.24
N LYS A 241 -14.94 -22.84 -18.84
CA LYS A 241 -14.06 -21.99 -19.66
C LYS A 241 -12.82 -22.73 -20.15
N ASP A 242 -12.24 -23.60 -19.32
CA ASP A 242 -11.03 -24.35 -19.68
C ASP A 242 -11.28 -25.29 -20.87
N GLY A 243 -12.43 -25.97 -20.90
CA GLY A 243 -12.79 -26.86 -22.00
C GLY A 243 -13.17 -26.11 -23.28
N VAL A 244 -13.86 -24.97 -23.17
CA VAL A 244 -14.14 -24.09 -24.32
C VAL A 244 -12.83 -23.55 -24.90
N MET A 245 -11.92 -23.12 -24.04
CA MET A 245 -10.60 -22.63 -24.42
C MET A 245 -9.78 -23.71 -25.14
N GLU A 246 -9.73 -24.94 -24.62
CA GLU A 246 -9.02 -26.06 -25.27
C GLU A 246 -9.59 -26.35 -26.67
N ASN A 247 -10.92 -26.28 -26.82
CA ASN A 247 -11.56 -26.44 -28.12
C ASN A 247 -11.22 -25.30 -29.10
N LEU A 248 -11.24 -24.05 -28.65
CA LEU A 248 -10.88 -22.89 -29.49
C LEU A 248 -9.40 -22.93 -29.89
N LEU A 249 -8.51 -23.27 -28.95
CA LEU A 249 -7.07 -23.43 -29.17
C LEU A 249 -6.70 -24.65 -30.02
N SER A 250 -7.64 -25.55 -30.31
CA SER A 250 -7.41 -26.63 -31.28
C SER A 250 -7.22 -26.12 -32.71
N SER A 251 -7.69 -24.89 -33.00
CA SER A 251 -7.36 -24.19 -34.24
C SER A 251 -5.96 -23.59 -34.15
N PRO A 252 -5.03 -23.94 -35.07
CA PRO A 252 -3.67 -23.38 -35.07
C PRO A 252 -3.64 -21.84 -35.15
N GLU A 253 -4.62 -21.25 -35.84
CA GLU A 253 -4.74 -19.80 -36.01
C GLU A 253 -5.08 -19.11 -34.68
N VAL A 254 -6.01 -19.69 -33.91
CA VAL A 254 -6.42 -19.16 -32.61
C VAL A 254 -5.32 -19.38 -31.57
N ALA A 255 -4.65 -20.54 -31.61
CA ALA A 255 -3.53 -20.83 -30.73
C ALA A 255 -2.37 -19.87 -30.94
N TRP A 256 -2.00 -19.61 -32.21
CA TRP A 256 -0.96 -18.64 -32.54
C TRP A 256 -1.36 -17.23 -32.09
N ALA A 257 -2.58 -16.79 -32.39
CA ALA A 257 -3.07 -15.47 -31.97
C ALA A 257 -3.13 -15.31 -30.44
N TRP A 258 -3.42 -16.39 -29.70
CA TRP A 258 -3.39 -16.37 -28.23
C TRP A 258 -1.98 -16.26 -27.68
N GLU A 259 -1.01 -16.97 -28.28
CA GLU A 259 0.39 -16.86 -27.91
C GLU A 259 0.94 -15.46 -28.18
N ASP A 260 0.69 -14.93 -29.38
CA ASP A 260 1.04 -13.58 -29.79
C ASP A 260 0.43 -12.51 -28.87
N TYR A 261 -0.85 -12.68 -28.49
CA TYR A 261 -1.48 -11.80 -27.51
C TYR A 261 -0.84 -11.87 -26.12
N LYS A 262 -0.48 -13.07 -25.65
CA LYS A 262 0.22 -13.22 -24.35
C LYS A 262 1.59 -12.53 -24.40
N GLU A 263 2.37 -12.78 -25.43
CA GLU A 263 3.69 -12.19 -25.63
C GLU A 263 3.62 -10.66 -25.72
N SER A 264 2.64 -10.13 -26.46
CA SER A 264 2.39 -8.68 -26.55
C SER A 264 2.02 -8.06 -25.20
N MET A 265 1.16 -8.72 -24.41
CA MET A 265 0.76 -8.24 -23.09
C MET A 265 1.90 -8.33 -22.07
N GLU A 266 2.71 -9.38 -22.11
CA GLU A 266 3.92 -9.52 -21.29
C GLU A 266 4.95 -8.43 -21.65
N THR A 267 5.16 -8.16 -22.93
CA THR A 267 6.07 -7.09 -23.40
C THR A 267 5.64 -5.71 -22.88
N GLN A 268 4.35 -5.38 -22.98
CA GLN A 268 3.84 -4.12 -22.42
C GLN A 268 3.98 -4.06 -20.90
N ALA A 269 3.68 -5.16 -20.21
CA ALA A 269 3.83 -5.28 -18.76
C ALA A 269 5.27 -5.09 -18.30
N ASP A 270 6.22 -5.65 -19.04
CA ASP A 270 7.64 -5.52 -18.75
C ASP A 270 8.14 -4.09 -19.06
N PHE A 271 7.63 -3.43 -20.11
CA PHE A 271 7.97 -2.02 -20.39
C PHE A 271 7.63 -1.08 -19.22
N PHE A 272 6.50 -1.31 -18.56
CA PHE A 272 6.07 -0.53 -17.41
C PHE A 272 6.87 -0.81 -16.12
N THR A 273 7.70 -1.85 -16.09
CA THR A 273 8.42 -2.28 -14.87
C THR A 273 9.93 -2.32 -15.02
N GLN A 274 10.46 -2.51 -16.22
CA GLN A 274 11.90 -2.65 -16.51
C GLN A 274 12.52 -1.39 -17.10
N GLY A 275 11.72 -0.50 -17.70
CA GLY A 275 12.21 0.73 -18.34
C GLY A 275 12.38 1.91 -17.38
N ASP A 276 13.06 2.97 -17.85
CA ASP A 276 13.26 4.22 -17.12
C ASP A 276 12.01 5.13 -17.09
N VAL A 277 10.96 4.75 -17.82
CA VAL A 277 9.74 5.54 -18.01
C VAL A 277 8.86 5.55 -16.75
N TYR A 278 8.81 4.42 -16.02
CA TYR A 278 7.98 4.24 -14.83
C TYR A 278 8.82 3.71 -13.68
N LYS A 279 9.20 4.61 -12.75
CA LYS A 279 10.13 4.34 -11.65
C LYS A 279 9.42 4.08 -10.32
N LEU A 280 8.14 4.46 -10.21
CA LEU A 280 7.37 4.34 -8.96
C LEU A 280 6.52 3.06 -8.89
N GLN A 281 6.71 2.14 -9.84
CA GLN A 281 5.97 0.88 -9.94
C GLN A 281 6.71 -0.32 -9.36
N SER A 282 7.87 -0.16 -8.71
CA SER A 282 8.61 -1.31 -8.16
C SER A 282 9.08 -1.05 -6.73
N PRO A 283 8.15 -0.82 -5.78
CA PRO A 283 8.52 -0.43 -4.44
C PRO A 283 9.30 -1.51 -3.72
N VAL A 284 10.40 -1.09 -3.07
CA VAL A 284 11.19 -1.95 -2.19
C VAL A 284 10.60 -1.89 -0.79
N VAL A 285 10.14 -3.03 -0.29
CA VAL A 285 9.50 -3.18 1.02
C VAL A 285 10.17 -4.33 1.77
N GLY A 286 10.72 -4.06 2.95
CA GLY A 286 11.46 -5.05 3.74
C GLY A 286 12.65 -5.67 2.98
N GLY A 287 13.35 -4.86 2.17
CA GLY A 287 14.50 -5.29 1.36
C GLY A 287 14.15 -6.17 0.15
N ARG A 288 12.87 -6.26 -0.23
CA ARG A 288 12.41 -7.00 -1.40
C ARG A 288 11.61 -6.10 -2.32
N THR A 289 11.85 -6.19 -3.62
CA THR A 289 11.01 -5.58 -4.64
C THR A 289 9.64 -6.26 -4.61
N MET A 290 8.59 -5.49 -4.42
CA MET A 290 7.23 -5.98 -4.54
C MET A 290 6.85 -5.95 -6.02
N PRO A 291 6.43 -7.06 -6.62
CA PRO A 291 5.96 -7.04 -8.00
C PRO A 291 4.68 -6.19 -8.04
N THR A 292 4.66 -5.12 -8.83
CA THR A 292 3.39 -4.49 -9.19
C THR A 292 2.67 -5.36 -10.18
N LYS A 293 1.35 -5.39 -10.07
CA LYS A 293 0.50 -6.17 -10.96
C LYS A 293 0.14 -5.37 -12.23
N ASN A 294 0.94 -4.36 -12.58
CA ASN A 294 0.66 -3.39 -13.64
C ASN A 294 -0.78 -2.85 -13.59
N GLU A 295 -1.14 -2.29 -12.43
CA GLU A 295 -2.43 -1.65 -12.22
C GLU A 295 -2.50 -0.35 -13.02
N LEU A 296 -3.41 -0.27 -14.00
CA LEU A 296 -3.40 0.82 -14.97
C LEU A 296 -3.64 2.20 -14.33
N SER A 297 -4.43 2.27 -13.26
CA SER A 297 -4.66 3.52 -12.51
C SER A 297 -3.40 4.02 -11.79
N ALA A 298 -2.55 3.11 -11.30
CA ALA A 298 -1.29 3.43 -10.65
C ALA A 298 -0.25 3.94 -11.68
N LEU A 299 -0.21 3.30 -12.86
CA LEU A 299 0.58 3.79 -14.00
C LEU A 299 0.10 5.16 -14.45
N PHE A 300 -1.21 5.37 -14.54
CA PHE A 300 -1.77 6.64 -14.95
C PHE A 300 -1.45 7.77 -13.96
N LEU A 301 -1.49 7.49 -12.65
CA LEU A 301 -1.09 8.47 -11.63
C LEU A 301 0.37 8.91 -11.81
N GLU A 302 1.30 7.98 -12.04
CA GLU A 302 2.70 8.31 -12.32
C GLU A 302 2.85 9.10 -13.64
N ARG A 303 2.10 8.70 -14.67
CA ARG A 303 2.05 9.41 -15.95
C ARG A 303 1.59 10.87 -15.75
N VAL A 304 0.61 11.11 -14.88
CA VAL A 304 0.15 12.46 -14.53
C VAL A 304 1.23 13.26 -13.80
N PHE A 305 2.02 12.66 -12.90
CA PHE A 305 3.16 13.36 -12.29
C PHE A 305 4.15 13.87 -13.34
N ARG A 306 4.47 13.01 -14.32
CA ARG A 306 5.40 13.38 -15.41
C ARG A 306 4.83 14.41 -16.39
N LEU A 307 3.51 14.44 -16.57
CA LEU A 307 2.81 15.44 -17.38
C LEU A 307 2.61 16.78 -16.65
N SER A 308 2.77 16.80 -15.33
CA SER A 308 2.49 17.96 -14.49
C SER A 308 3.74 18.82 -14.31
N ARG A 309 3.55 20.14 -14.39
CA ARG A 309 4.52 21.17 -14.00
C ARG A 309 4.11 21.78 -12.66
N ASP A 310 5.01 22.52 -12.03
CA ASP A 310 4.70 23.23 -10.78
C ASP A 310 3.44 24.11 -10.93
N GLY A 311 2.51 24.00 -9.98
CA GLY A 311 1.24 24.73 -9.94
C GLY A 311 0.06 24.05 -10.65
N VAL A 312 0.28 22.91 -11.32
CA VAL A 312 -0.81 22.15 -11.96
C VAL A 312 -1.70 21.50 -10.92
N LYS A 313 -3.02 21.68 -11.05
CA LYS A 313 -3.99 21.03 -10.16
C LYS A 313 -4.50 19.73 -10.74
N VAL A 314 -4.51 18.68 -9.92
CA VAL A 314 -4.91 17.34 -10.34
C VAL A 314 -6.03 16.85 -9.42
N SER A 315 -7.08 16.28 -10.01
CA SER A 315 -8.11 15.55 -9.27
C SER A 315 -8.44 14.23 -9.96
N LEU A 316 -8.19 13.11 -9.29
CA LEU A 316 -8.37 11.76 -9.84
C LEU A 316 -9.24 10.90 -8.94
N LEU A 317 -10.11 10.09 -9.55
CA LEU A 317 -10.82 8.99 -8.89
C LEU A 317 -9.97 7.72 -9.00
N LEU A 318 -9.49 7.17 -7.89
CA LEU A 318 -8.48 6.11 -7.87
C LEU A 318 -8.90 4.91 -7.01
N PRO A 319 -8.43 3.69 -7.31
CA PRO A 319 -8.61 2.54 -6.44
C PRO A 319 -8.03 2.74 -5.03
N GLY A 320 -8.74 2.20 -4.02
CA GLY A 320 -8.28 2.25 -2.63
C GLY A 320 -6.97 1.48 -2.38
N THR A 321 -6.63 0.53 -3.25
CA THR A 321 -5.37 -0.23 -3.25
C THR A 321 -4.14 0.68 -3.36
N ILE A 322 -4.25 1.80 -4.08
CA ILE A 322 -3.19 2.81 -4.19
C ILE A 322 -2.91 3.49 -2.85
N PHE A 323 -3.85 3.51 -1.91
CA PHE A 323 -3.69 4.18 -0.61
C PHE A 323 -3.47 3.21 0.56
N GLY A 324 -4.10 2.03 0.50
CA GLY A 324 -4.04 1.01 1.55
C GLY A 324 -3.03 -0.11 1.31
N GLY A 325 -2.51 -0.28 0.08
CA GLY A 325 -1.63 -1.40 -0.29
C GLY A 325 -0.16 -1.02 -0.40
N VAL A 326 0.74 -1.97 -0.17
CA VAL A 326 2.20 -1.74 -0.31
C VAL A 326 2.66 -1.43 -1.74
N MET A 327 1.83 -1.74 -2.74
CA MET A 327 2.14 -1.53 -4.15
C MET A 327 2.17 -0.04 -4.52
N GLY A 328 1.33 0.78 -3.85
CA GLY A 328 1.31 2.23 -4.07
C GLY A 328 2.32 3.01 -3.22
N LYS A 329 3.27 2.33 -2.55
CA LYS A 329 4.21 2.99 -1.62
C LYS A 329 4.95 4.16 -2.27
N ASP A 330 5.63 3.91 -3.37
CA ASP A 330 6.49 4.93 -3.99
C ASP A 330 5.65 6.05 -4.62
N LEU A 331 4.46 5.74 -5.13
CA LEU A 331 3.48 6.74 -5.57
C LEU A 331 3.05 7.67 -4.43
N ARG A 332 2.75 7.12 -3.25
CA ARG A 332 2.38 7.91 -2.06
C ARG A 332 3.54 8.73 -1.53
N MET A 333 4.75 8.18 -1.50
CA MET A 333 5.93 8.93 -1.09
C MET A 333 6.21 10.07 -2.07
N HIS A 334 6.09 9.80 -3.38
CA HIS A 334 6.20 10.84 -4.40
C HIS A 334 5.14 11.94 -4.23
N LEU A 335 3.87 11.58 -3.99
CA LEU A 335 2.80 12.53 -3.66
C LEU A 335 3.21 13.41 -2.48
N LEU A 336 3.67 12.82 -1.38
CA LEU A 336 4.06 13.61 -0.22
C LEU A 336 5.28 14.49 -0.49
N ASP A 337 6.26 14.02 -1.27
CA ASP A 337 7.54 14.70 -1.48
C ASP A 337 7.54 15.78 -2.57
N HIS A 338 6.65 15.68 -3.56
CA HIS A 338 6.67 16.52 -4.76
C HIS A 338 5.34 17.21 -5.07
N THR A 339 4.34 17.10 -4.18
CA THR A 339 3.03 17.74 -4.37
C THR A 339 2.54 18.37 -3.07
N ASP A 340 1.60 19.31 -3.17
CA ASP A 340 0.75 19.76 -2.06
C ASP A 340 -0.61 19.06 -2.15
N VAL A 341 -0.77 17.97 -1.39
CA VAL A 341 -2.01 17.18 -1.41
C VAL A 341 -3.11 17.90 -0.63
N GLU A 342 -4.00 18.53 -1.38
CA GLU A 342 -5.10 19.31 -0.84
C GLU A 342 -6.16 18.46 -0.16
N ASN A 343 -6.57 17.34 -0.76
CA ASN A 343 -7.65 16.48 -0.26
C ASN A 343 -7.44 14.99 -0.63
N LEU A 344 -7.73 14.08 0.30
CA LEU A 344 -7.87 12.65 0.04
C LEU A 344 -9.13 12.09 0.71
N ILE A 345 -10.13 11.74 -0.09
CA ILE A 345 -11.42 11.23 0.39
C ILE A 345 -11.53 9.75 0.08
N GLY A 346 -11.54 8.89 1.10
CA GLY A 346 -11.70 7.45 0.93
C GLY A 346 -13.15 6.99 1.10
N PHE A 347 -13.63 6.19 0.16
CA PHE A 347 -15.00 5.66 0.12
C PHE A 347 -15.03 4.13 0.23
N GLU A 348 -16.10 3.61 0.83
CA GLU A 348 -16.57 2.23 0.70
C GLU A 348 -17.85 2.26 -0.15
N ASN A 349 -17.93 1.45 -1.21
CA ASN A 349 -19.01 1.48 -2.18
C ASN A 349 -20.36 0.97 -1.61
N LYS A 350 -21.00 1.69 -0.70
CA LYS A 350 -22.29 1.31 -0.12
C LYS A 350 -23.48 1.83 -0.92
N GLY A 351 -23.50 1.50 -2.21
CA GLY A 351 -24.54 1.92 -3.15
C GLY A 351 -24.25 3.23 -3.88
N ILE A 352 -23.01 3.72 -3.83
CA ILE A 352 -22.57 4.87 -4.64
C ILE A 352 -22.55 4.47 -6.13
N PHE A 353 -22.00 3.28 -6.41
CA PHE A 353 -22.00 2.64 -7.72
C PHE A 353 -22.73 1.29 -7.63
N GLU A 354 -23.98 1.24 -8.10
CA GLU A 354 -24.84 0.05 -8.00
C GLU A 354 -24.28 -1.19 -8.71
N ALA A 355 -23.45 -1.00 -9.73
CA ALA A 355 -22.89 -2.08 -10.54
C ALA A 355 -21.58 -2.69 -9.97
N ILE A 356 -21.06 -2.15 -8.86
CA ILE A 356 -19.77 -2.55 -8.27
C ILE A 356 -20.03 -3.23 -6.91
N ASP A 357 -19.17 -4.18 -6.49
CA ASP A 357 -19.25 -4.83 -5.18
C ASP A 357 -19.31 -3.79 -4.05
N ASP A 358 -20.13 -4.06 -3.04
CA ASP A 358 -20.47 -3.08 -2.01
C ASP A 358 -19.34 -2.82 -0.99
N ARG A 359 -18.30 -3.65 -1.02
CA ARG A 359 -17.09 -3.53 -0.19
C ARG A 359 -15.94 -2.91 -0.95
N TYR A 360 -16.11 -2.64 -2.24
CA TYR A 360 -15.06 -2.05 -3.06
C TYR A 360 -14.67 -0.66 -2.53
N ARG A 361 -13.38 -0.38 -2.45
CA ARG A 361 -12.84 0.88 -1.92
C ARG A 361 -12.21 1.70 -3.03
N PHE A 362 -12.52 2.99 -3.03
CA PHE A 362 -11.96 3.96 -3.95
C PHE A 362 -11.70 5.29 -3.23
N ALA A 363 -10.95 6.19 -3.84
CA ALA A 363 -10.69 7.50 -3.28
C ALA A 363 -10.69 8.60 -4.33
N ILE A 364 -11.07 9.81 -3.90
CA ILE A 364 -10.85 11.04 -4.66
C ILE A 364 -9.57 11.68 -4.11
N LEU A 365 -8.57 11.79 -4.96
CA LEU A 365 -7.30 12.44 -4.65
C LEU A 365 -7.26 13.80 -5.37
N THR A 366 -7.00 14.87 -4.63
CA THR A 366 -6.79 16.22 -5.17
C THR A 366 -5.47 16.79 -4.66
N PHE A 367 -4.61 17.26 -5.56
CA PHE A 367 -3.33 17.88 -5.22
C PHE A 367 -2.92 18.95 -6.23
N GLU A 368 -2.04 19.85 -5.79
CA GLU A 368 -1.28 20.74 -6.65
C GLU A 368 0.13 20.16 -6.82
N TYR A 369 0.59 20.02 -8.07
CA TYR A 369 1.91 19.47 -8.35
C TYR A 369 3.00 20.51 -8.09
N GLY A 370 4.13 20.08 -7.53
CA GLY A 370 5.18 20.95 -7.01
C GLY A 370 5.09 21.13 -5.49
N GLY A 371 6.20 21.56 -4.88
CA GLY A 371 6.29 21.73 -3.44
C GLY A 371 6.39 20.42 -2.66
N LYS A 372 5.88 20.40 -1.42
CA LYS A 372 5.94 19.25 -0.51
C LYS A 372 4.77 19.27 0.47
N THR A 373 4.11 18.14 0.64
CA THR A 373 2.97 18.00 1.55
C THR A 373 3.48 17.97 3.00
N SER A 374 3.04 18.96 3.79
CA SER A 374 3.32 19.04 5.23
C SER A 374 2.22 18.41 6.08
N ALA A 375 0.97 18.52 5.63
CA ALA A 375 -0.19 17.83 6.17
C ALA A 375 -1.19 17.56 5.06
N LEU A 376 -1.92 16.46 5.19
CA LEU A 376 -2.96 16.03 4.27
C LEU A 376 -4.33 16.32 4.89
N ARG A 377 -5.24 16.95 4.16
CA ARG A 377 -6.65 16.95 4.56
C ARG A 377 -7.30 15.66 4.04
N GLY A 378 -7.69 14.79 4.95
CA GLY A 378 -8.22 13.48 4.59
C GLY A 378 -9.47 13.12 5.38
N ILE A 379 -10.29 12.25 4.80
CA ILE A 379 -11.35 11.56 5.54
C ILE A 379 -11.66 10.25 4.82
N PHE A 380 -11.75 9.15 5.57
CA PHE A 380 -11.89 7.81 5.01
C PHE A 380 -13.21 7.15 5.42
N ASN A 381 -13.48 5.96 4.88
CA ASN A 381 -14.67 5.15 5.16
C ASN A 381 -16.01 5.86 4.89
N GLN A 382 -16.02 6.81 3.93
CA GLN A 382 -17.22 7.52 3.51
C GLN A 382 -18.13 6.59 2.70
N ARG A 383 -19.45 6.73 2.85
CA ARG A 383 -20.45 5.83 2.24
C ARG A 383 -21.44 6.55 1.34
N ASP A 384 -21.33 7.87 1.25
CA ASP A 384 -22.15 8.74 0.41
C ASP A 384 -21.30 9.88 -0.15
N MET A 385 -21.83 10.55 -1.18
CA MET A 385 -21.13 11.61 -1.91
C MET A 385 -21.27 13.00 -1.25
N ASP A 386 -22.07 13.15 -0.18
CA ASP A 386 -22.32 14.47 0.42
C ASP A 386 -21.05 15.03 1.06
N ILE A 387 -20.10 14.16 1.43
CA ILE A 387 -18.80 14.56 1.97
C ILE A 387 -18.02 15.45 1.00
N VAL A 388 -18.18 15.29 -0.32
CA VAL A 388 -17.48 16.12 -1.32
C VAL A 388 -17.84 17.60 -1.18
N TYR A 389 -19.09 17.90 -0.80
CA TYR A 389 -19.56 19.27 -0.58
C TYR A 389 -19.29 19.80 0.83
N ARG A 390 -18.94 18.92 1.77
CA ARG A 390 -18.73 19.24 3.19
C ARG A 390 -17.27 19.09 3.65
N ILE A 391 -16.38 18.74 2.73
CA ILE A 391 -15.01 18.38 3.03
C ILE A 391 -14.25 19.46 3.81
N GLU A 392 -14.48 20.74 3.51
CA GLU A 392 -13.83 21.84 4.23
C GLU A 392 -14.14 21.86 5.74
N ASN A 393 -15.29 21.29 6.15
CA ASN A 393 -15.74 21.27 7.53
C ASN A 393 -15.53 19.93 8.23
N GLU A 394 -15.47 18.83 7.47
CA GLU A 394 -15.45 17.46 8.00
C GLU A 394 -14.10 16.76 7.82
N ALA A 395 -13.26 17.18 6.87
CA ALA A 395 -11.92 16.61 6.71
C ALA A 395 -11.05 16.85 7.93
N VAL A 396 -10.21 15.85 8.22
CA VAL A 396 -9.22 15.94 9.29
C VAL A 396 -7.88 16.34 8.73
N ASN A 397 -7.11 17.10 9.50
CA ASN A 397 -5.75 17.45 9.13
C ASN A 397 -4.80 16.39 9.68
N ILE A 398 -4.17 15.63 8.78
CA ILE A 398 -3.27 14.52 9.10
C ILE A 398 -1.83 14.97 8.83
N PRO A 399 -0.98 15.15 9.86
CA PRO A 399 0.41 15.51 9.67
C PRO A 399 1.15 14.48 8.81
N ARG A 400 2.10 14.95 8.00
CA ARG A 400 2.96 14.09 7.18
C ARG A 400 3.63 13.00 8.01
N ASP A 401 4.13 13.34 9.20
CA ASP A 401 4.86 12.40 10.05
C ASP A 401 3.98 11.23 10.50
N VAL A 402 2.67 11.46 10.71
CA VAL A 402 1.71 10.37 10.96
C VAL A 402 1.60 9.45 9.75
N LEU A 403 1.50 9.99 8.53
CA LEU A 403 1.36 9.18 7.31
C LEU A 403 2.61 8.33 7.02
N VAL A 404 3.80 8.89 7.25
CA VAL A 404 5.08 8.21 6.98
C VAL A 404 5.41 7.21 8.08
N SER A 405 5.26 7.60 9.34
CA SER A 405 5.62 6.75 10.49
C SER A 405 4.59 5.68 10.78
N TYR A 406 3.34 5.81 10.32
CA TYR A 406 2.33 4.77 10.53
C TYR A 406 2.72 3.42 9.91
N SER A 407 3.34 3.41 8.73
CA SER A 407 3.83 2.18 8.08
C SER A 407 5.18 2.49 7.41
N PRO A 408 6.29 2.51 8.17
CA PRO A 408 7.58 2.97 7.66
C PRO A 408 8.13 2.12 6.50
N GLU A 409 7.91 0.80 6.50
CA GLU A 409 8.36 -0.05 5.40
C GLU A 409 7.34 -0.12 4.26
N GLY A 410 6.05 -0.24 4.59
CA GLY A 410 4.96 -0.42 3.62
C GLY A 410 4.41 0.88 3.02
N GLY A 411 4.65 2.01 3.66
CA GLY A 411 4.16 3.34 3.30
C GLY A 411 2.64 3.46 3.30
N ILE A 412 1.90 2.60 4.01
CA ILE A 412 0.43 2.56 3.99
C ILE A 412 -0.15 3.79 4.71
N PHE A 413 -1.22 4.39 4.18
CA PHE A 413 -1.94 5.47 4.87
C PHE A 413 -3.03 4.92 5.82
N PRO A 414 -3.13 5.42 7.06
CA PRO A 414 -4.19 5.03 7.98
C PRO A 414 -5.57 5.53 7.51
N SER A 415 -6.61 4.74 7.73
CA SER A 415 -8.00 5.09 7.37
C SER A 415 -8.68 5.93 8.46
N ILE A 416 -8.29 7.20 8.55
CA ILE A 416 -8.70 8.10 9.64
C ILE A 416 -10.10 8.71 9.40
N THR A 417 -10.90 8.81 10.46
CA THR A 417 -12.27 9.39 10.39
C THR A 417 -12.49 10.58 11.31
N SER A 418 -11.57 10.86 12.24
CA SER A 418 -11.73 11.95 13.20
C SER A 418 -10.40 12.60 13.62
N GLN A 419 -10.43 13.86 14.03
CA GLN A 419 -9.20 14.57 14.41
C GLN A 419 -8.59 14.02 15.71
N ILE A 420 -9.40 13.48 16.61
CA ILE A 420 -8.91 12.85 17.85
C ILE A 420 -8.13 11.56 17.56
N GLU A 421 -8.52 10.82 16.52
CA GLU A 421 -7.79 9.65 16.03
C GLU A 421 -6.38 10.05 15.52
N VAL A 422 -6.27 11.17 14.80
CA VAL A 422 -4.95 11.72 14.40
C VAL A 422 -4.09 12.00 15.63
N SER A 423 -4.64 12.69 16.64
CA SER A 423 -3.88 13.03 17.86
C SER A 423 -3.43 11.79 18.65
N VAL A 424 -4.21 10.72 18.64
CA VAL A 424 -3.82 9.43 19.23
C VAL A 424 -2.71 8.81 18.41
N LEU A 425 -2.88 8.71 17.08
CA LEU A 425 -1.90 8.09 16.20
C LEU A 425 -0.57 8.85 16.22
N GLU A 426 -0.57 10.17 16.28
CA GLU A 426 0.63 11.00 16.39
C GLU A 426 1.52 10.56 17.57
N LYS A 427 0.94 10.41 18.77
CA LYS A 427 1.66 9.92 19.96
C LYS A 427 2.08 8.44 19.85
N VAL A 428 1.26 7.62 19.19
CA VAL A 428 1.55 6.19 18.99
C VAL A 428 2.70 5.98 18.02
N VAL A 429 2.72 6.71 16.90
CA VAL A 429 3.75 6.55 15.85
C VAL A 429 5.09 7.20 16.18
N GLU A 430 5.14 8.04 17.22
CA GLU A 430 6.39 8.55 17.81
C GLU A 430 7.21 7.45 18.52
N GLN A 431 6.56 6.36 18.95
CA GLN A 431 7.27 5.25 19.57
C GLN A 431 8.10 4.49 18.53
N PRO A 432 9.23 3.86 18.91
CA PRO A 432 10.04 3.09 17.99
C PRO A 432 9.30 1.86 17.44
N SER A 433 9.72 1.39 16.27
CA SER A 433 9.13 0.21 15.65
C SER A 433 9.58 -1.08 16.36
N LEU A 434 8.71 -2.09 16.43
CA LEU A 434 9.01 -3.38 17.07
C LEU A 434 10.17 -4.15 16.41
N GLY A 435 10.52 -3.88 15.16
CA GLY A 435 11.67 -4.45 14.44
C GLY A 435 12.91 -3.58 14.45
N GLU A 436 12.83 -2.36 15.00
CA GLU A 436 13.95 -1.44 15.11
C GLU A 436 14.96 -1.95 16.15
N ASP A 437 16.25 -1.84 15.81
CA ASP A 437 17.37 -2.20 16.66
C ASP A 437 17.87 -0.94 17.38
N LEU A 438 17.68 -0.91 18.70
CA LEU A 438 18.04 0.23 19.55
C LEU A 438 19.08 -0.20 20.56
N ASP A 439 20.11 0.62 20.74
CA ASP A 439 21.20 0.37 21.68
C ASP A 439 20.65 0.16 23.11
N GLU A 440 21.21 -0.83 23.82
CA GLU A 440 20.88 -1.15 25.22
C GLU A 440 19.41 -1.52 25.50
N THR A 441 18.64 -1.89 24.47
CA THR A 441 17.26 -2.39 24.64
C THR A 441 17.06 -3.80 24.09
N TRP A 442 15.93 -4.41 24.44
CA TRP A 442 15.54 -5.71 23.91
C TRP A 442 15.16 -5.66 22.42
N THR A 443 15.62 -6.64 21.67
CA THR A 443 15.40 -6.74 20.21
C THR A 443 14.43 -7.86 19.86
N VAL A 444 13.75 -7.72 18.72
CA VAL A 444 12.77 -8.70 18.26
C VAL A 444 13.17 -9.29 16.91
N ASP A 445 13.30 -10.62 16.88
CA ASP A 445 13.20 -11.37 15.63
C ASP A 445 12.10 -12.42 15.78
N MET A 446 11.24 -12.51 14.78
CA MET A 446 10.07 -13.38 14.78
C MET A 446 10.34 -14.65 13.97
N LEU A 447 10.10 -15.79 14.60
CA LEU A 447 9.98 -17.08 13.94
C LEU A 447 8.50 -17.34 13.59
N THR A 448 8.20 -17.24 12.31
CA THR A 448 6.92 -17.70 11.77
C THR A 448 7.01 -19.20 11.46
N LYS A 449 5.98 -19.95 11.83
CA LYS A 449 5.86 -21.39 11.53
C LYS A 449 6.99 -22.25 12.13
N GLU A 450 7.08 -22.32 13.45
CA GLU A 450 8.03 -23.21 14.14
C GLU A 450 7.84 -24.69 13.73
N PHE A 451 6.59 -25.17 13.71
CA PHE A 451 6.22 -26.51 13.25
C PHE A 451 4.97 -26.50 12.36
N VAL A 452 5.02 -27.20 11.21
CA VAL A 452 3.93 -27.20 10.23
C VAL A 452 3.21 -28.55 10.26
N GLU A 453 1.95 -28.53 10.71
CA GLU A 453 1.14 -29.73 10.89
C GLU A 453 0.97 -30.54 9.60
N SER A 454 0.73 -29.89 8.46
CA SER A 454 0.46 -30.57 7.20
C SER A 454 1.65 -31.35 6.66
N THR A 455 2.89 -30.92 6.96
CA THR A 455 4.11 -31.53 6.45
C THR A 455 4.76 -32.51 7.42
N ASP A 456 4.63 -32.28 8.73
CA ASP A 456 5.38 -33.02 9.76
C ASP A 456 4.47 -33.76 10.75
N LYS A 457 3.24 -34.08 10.32
CA LYS A 457 2.25 -34.78 11.15
C LYS A 457 2.74 -36.10 11.74
N ASP A 458 3.71 -36.74 11.08
CA ASP A 458 4.36 -37.98 11.51
C ASP A 458 5.06 -37.86 12.88
N ARG A 459 5.33 -36.65 13.37
CA ARG A 459 5.93 -36.41 14.70
C ARG A 459 4.92 -36.08 15.80
N LEU A 460 3.63 -36.13 15.50
CA LEU A 460 2.55 -35.76 16.42
C LEU A 460 1.73 -36.98 16.85
N GLN A 461 1.38 -36.98 18.14
CA GLN A 461 0.47 -37.93 18.76
C GLN A 461 -0.82 -37.22 19.18
N THR A 462 -1.93 -37.94 19.24
CA THR A 462 -3.23 -37.42 19.67
C THR A 462 -3.58 -37.79 21.11
N SER A 463 -2.67 -38.46 21.83
CA SER A 463 -2.82 -38.88 23.22
C SER A 463 -1.60 -38.46 24.03
N ALA A 464 -1.82 -38.17 25.32
CA ALA A 464 -0.78 -37.81 26.27
C ALA A 464 -0.09 -39.03 26.91
N GLU A 465 -0.70 -40.23 26.84
CA GLU A 465 -0.23 -41.43 27.54
C GLU A 465 1.22 -41.82 27.20
N GLU A 466 1.59 -41.56 25.95
CA GLU A 466 2.87 -41.89 25.34
C GLU A 466 3.60 -40.63 24.84
N ALA A 467 3.39 -39.48 25.49
CA ALA A 467 4.05 -38.26 25.08
C ALA A 467 4.76 -37.57 26.25
N ASP A 468 5.80 -36.81 25.93
CA ASP A 468 6.60 -36.12 26.93
C ASP A 468 6.13 -34.67 27.13
N TYR A 469 5.57 -34.04 26.09
CA TYR A 469 5.04 -32.67 26.16
C TYR A 469 3.89 -32.40 25.18
N PRO A 470 3.01 -31.41 25.47
CA PRO A 470 1.97 -30.97 24.55
C PRO A 470 2.53 -30.07 23.45
N VAL A 471 1.92 -30.14 22.27
CA VAL A 471 2.20 -29.23 21.14
C VAL A 471 1.06 -28.23 21.04
N TYR A 472 1.37 -26.94 21.18
CA TYR A 472 0.37 -25.88 21.23
C TYR A 472 0.08 -25.28 19.86
N GLY A 473 -1.20 -25.04 19.56
CA GLY A 473 -1.66 -24.22 18.44
C GLY A 473 -2.46 -23.02 18.93
N GLY A 474 -2.85 -22.13 18.02
CA GLY A 474 -3.48 -20.84 18.37
C GLY A 474 -4.78 -20.94 19.18
N LYS A 475 -5.45 -22.09 19.20
CA LYS A 475 -6.65 -22.33 20.03
C LYS A 475 -6.34 -22.66 21.49
N ASN A 476 -5.08 -22.97 21.81
CA ASN A 476 -4.65 -23.34 23.15
C ASN A 476 -4.21 -22.13 24.00
N ILE A 477 -4.00 -20.96 23.38
CA ILE A 477 -3.47 -19.78 24.05
C ILE A 477 -4.46 -18.61 24.03
N HIS A 478 -4.35 -17.76 25.05
CA HIS A 478 -5.00 -16.46 25.14
C HIS A 478 -4.05 -15.44 25.77
N GLN A 479 -4.49 -14.19 25.96
CA GLN A 479 -3.68 -13.16 26.60
C GLN A 479 -3.20 -13.63 27.98
N PHE A 480 -1.88 -13.67 28.16
CA PHE A 480 -1.22 -14.14 29.39
C PHE A 480 -1.64 -15.56 29.83
N GLN A 481 -2.10 -16.39 28.89
CA GLN A 481 -2.52 -17.77 29.13
C GLN A 481 -1.92 -18.68 28.07
N TYR A 482 -1.02 -19.57 28.47
CA TYR A 482 -0.39 -20.53 27.57
C TYR A 482 -1.18 -21.85 27.44
N ASP A 483 -2.22 -22.05 28.25
CA ASP A 483 -3.11 -23.22 28.23
C ASP A 483 -4.51 -22.88 28.78
N ASN A 484 -5.37 -23.91 28.92
CA ASN A 484 -6.76 -23.79 29.36
C ASN A 484 -6.95 -23.89 30.90
N THR A 485 -5.90 -23.74 31.72
CA THR A 485 -5.98 -23.91 33.19
C THR A 485 -6.97 -22.94 33.84
N HIS A 486 -7.08 -21.71 33.33
CA HIS A 486 -7.90 -20.65 33.93
C HIS A 486 -9.24 -20.44 33.22
N THR A 487 -9.51 -21.15 32.12
CA THR A 487 -10.76 -20.97 31.37
C THR A 487 -11.09 -22.21 30.55
N ASP A 488 -12.33 -22.68 30.67
CA ASP A 488 -12.88 -23.76 29.83
C ASP A 488 -13.16 -23.29 28.39
N ALA A 489 -13.01 -21.99 28.12
CA ALA A 489 -13.22 -21.43 26.78
C ALA A 489 -12.03 -21.64 25.83
N LEU A 490 -10.91 -22.18 26.32
CA LEU A 490 -9.76 -22.58 25.51
C LEU A 490 -9.75 -24.10 25.31
N ASP A 491 -9.42 -24.51 24.09
CA ASP A 491 -9.25 -25.92 23.79
C ASP A 491 -8.00 -26.45 24.49
N GLY A 492 -8.08 -27.67 25.04
CA GLY A 492 -6.89 -28.41 25.46
C GLY A 492 -5.98 -28.78 24.27
N PRO A 493 -4.73 -29.19 24.53
CA PRO A 493 -3.80 -29.57 23.46
C PRO A 493 -4.34 -30.77 22.67
N LYS A 494 -4.56 -30.56 21.37
CA LYS A 494 -4.98 -31.61 20.44
C LYS A 494 -3.84 -32.59 20.14
N TYR A 495 -2.60 -32.10 20.18
CA TYR A 495 -1.42 -32.84 19.80
C TYR A 495 -0.37 -32.85 20.90
N TRP A 496 0.42 -33.92 20.90
CA TRP A 496 1.50 -34.20 21.84
C TRP A 496 2.69 -34.77 21.07
N SER A 497 3.89 -34.72 21.64
CA SER A 497 5.09 -35.26 20.99
C SER A 497 6.09 -35.86 21.99
N ARG A 498 6.99 -36.70 21.49
CA ARG A 498 8.11 -37.24 22.27
C ARG A 498 9.27 -36.24 22.34
N GLY A 499 10.06 -36.35 23.39
CA GLY A 499 11.31 -35.66 23.60
C GLY A 499 12.40 -36.12 22.63
N MET A 500 13.55 -35.45 22.70
CA MET A 500 14.68 -35.65 21.80
C MET A 500 15.26 -37.08 21.76
N TYR A 501 14.98 -37.92 22.77
CA TYR A 501 15.47 -39.30 22.84
C TYR A 501 14.75 -40.27 21.89
N ASP A 502 13.63 -39.84 21.28
CA ASP A 502 12.93 -40.58 20.23
C ASP A 502 12.83 -39.73 18.96
N PRO A 503 13.92 -39.65 18.16
CA PRO A 503 13.95 -38.80 16.96
C PRO A 503 12.80 -39.04 15.99
N VAL A 504 12.33 -40.29 15.87
CA VAL A 504 11.28 -40.68 14.92
C VAL A 504 9.95 -40.03 15.27
N ASN A 505 9.65 -39.82 16.56
CA ASN A 505 8.38 -39.28 17.04
C ASN A 505 8.51 -37.89 17.69
N SER A 506 9.64 -37.22 17.50
CA SER A 506 9.95 -35.94 18.17
C SER A 506 9.81 -34.74 17.24
N ALA A 507 8.88 -33.85 17.57
CA ALA A 507 8.74 -32.56 16.90
C ALA A 507 9.96 -31.66 17.16
N GLN A 508 10.46 -31.68 18.40
CA GLN A 508 11.72 -31.06 18.82
C GLN A 508 12.90 -31.48 17.94
N TYR A 509 13.10 -32.78 17.70
CA TYR A 509 14.16 -33.26 16.80
C TYR A 509 13.99 -32.74 15.38
N ARG A 510 12.76 -32.79 14.84
CA ARG A 510 12.45 -32.29 13.50
C ARG A 510 12.74 -30.79 13.34
N VAL A 511 12.43 -29.97 14.35
CA VAL A 511 12.72 -28.53 14.33
C VAL A 511 14.23 -28.30 14.34
N ARG A 512 15.00 -29.08 15.13
CA ARG A 512 16.46 -28.99 15.17
C ARG A 512 17.08 -29.33 13.82
N GLU A 513 16.69 -30.46 13.23
CA GLU A 513 17.11 -30.89 11.89
C GLU A 513 16.88 -29.77 10.86
N LYS A 514 15.66 -29.20 10.82
CA LYS A 514 15.33 -28.10 9.89
C LYS A 514 16.16 -26.84 10.15
N LYS A 515 16.39 -26.48 11.41
CA LYS A 515 17.22 -25.31 11.75
C LYS A 515 18.69 -25.49 11.39
N PHE A 516 19.24 -26.68 11.60
CA PHE A 516 20.59 -27.05 11.18
C PHE A 516 20.73 -26.93 9.66
N ASN A 517 19.79 -27.52 8.91
CA ASN A 517 19.78 -27.47 7.45
C ASN A 517 19.61 -26.05 6.88
N LYS A 518 18.89 -25.16 7.58
CA LYS A 518 18.80 -23.73 7.22
C LYS A 518 20.11 -22.97 7.41
N GLY A 519 21.02 -23.47 8.25
CA GLY A 519 22.37 -22.91 8.39
C GLY A 519 22.45 -21.54 9.07
N ASN A 520 21.49 -21.17 9.93
CA ASN A 520 21.51 -19.86 10.61
C ASN A 520 22.76 -19.66 11.48
N LEU A 521 23.11 -20.65 12.32
CA LEU A 521 24.33 -20.62 13.15
C LEU A 521 25.58 -20.56 12.26
N LYS A 522 25.61 -21.37 11.20
CA LYS A 522 26.68 -21.37 10.19
C LYS A 522 26.86 -19.99 9.55
N ARG A 523 25.76 -19.28 9.27
CA ARG A 523 25.79 -17.94 8.69
C ARG A 523 26.34 -16.91 9.68
N ALA A 524 25.88 -16.95 10.92
CA ALA A 524 26.38 -16.06 11.96
C ALA A 524 27.91 -16.22 12.15
N ILE A 525 28.42 -17.46 12.22
CA ILE A 525 29.86 -17.72 12.33
C ILE A 525 30.61 -17.21 11.09
N TYR A 526 30.11 -17.55 9.89
CA TYR A 526 30.74 -17.08 8.64
C TYR A 526 30.84 -15.56 8.57
N ASP A 527 29.77 -14.85 8.93
CA ASP A 527 29.71 -13.38 8.87
C ASP A 527 30.62 -12.75 9.93
N ALA A 528 30.63 -13.27 11.17
CA ALA A 528 31.41 -12.73 12.29
C ALA A 528 32.94 -12.85 12.09
N PHE A 529 33.42 -13.98 11.55
CA PHE A 529 34.86 -14.23 11.37
C PHE A 529 35.39 -13.86 9.98
N GLY A 530 34.65 -13.03 9.23
CA GLY A 530 35.10 -12.47 7.96
C GLY A 530 35.13 -13.46 6.81
N GLY A 531 34.29 -14.50 6.85
CA GLY A 531 34.14 -15.47 5.77
C GLY A 531 33.81 -14.82 4.43
N SER A 532 33.03 -13.73 4.45
CA SER A 532 32.68 -12.93 3.26
C SER A 532 33.87 -12.28 2.56
N LYS A 533 35.03 -12.17 3.22
CA LYS A 533 36.29 -11.68 2.66
C LYS A 533 37.14 -12.78 2.02
N THR A 534 36.65 -14.02 2.01
CA THR A 534 37.36 -15.19 1.48
C THR A 534 36.69 -15.75 0.23
N SER A 535 37.43 -16.49 -0.58
CA SER A 535 36.87 -17.24 -1.72
C SER A 535 36.26 -18.59 -1.32
N LYS A 536 36.23 -18.92 -0.01
CA LYS A 536 35.74 -20.20 0.48
C LYS A 536 34.22 -20.17 0.56
N SER A 537 33.60 -21.31 0.27
CA SER A 537 32.16 -21.47 0.53
C SER A 537 31.87 -21.33 2.03
N GLN A 538 30.64 -20.93 2.36
CA GLN A 538 30.19 -20.78 3.75
C GLN A 538 30.41 -22.06 4.58
N VAL A 539 30.13 -23.23 3.97
CA VAL A 539 30.32 -24.53 4.61
C VAL A 539 31.80 -24.79 4.87
N GLN A 540 32.62 -24.69 3.83
CA GLN A 540 34.05 -24.95 3.93
C GLN A 540 34.74 -24.04 4.95
N PHE A 541 34.41 -22.74 4.93
CA PHE A 541 35.01 -21.78 5.85
C PHE A 541 34.72 -22.11 7.31
N VAL A 542 33.43 -22.37 7.62
CA VAL A 542 33.01 -22.65 8.99
C VAL A 542 33.54 -24.00 9.47
N ASP A 543 33.53 -25.03 8.62
CA ASP A 543 34.04 -26.35 8.99
C ASP A 543 35.56 -26.31 9.24
N GLU A 544 36.35 -25.64 8.39
CA GLU A 544 37.79 -25.48 8.62
C GLU A 544 38.08 -24.68 9.89
N LEU A 545 37.31 -23.62 10.16
CA LEU A 545 37.44 -22.79 11.36
C LEU A 545 37.16 -23.62 12.62
N LEU A 546 36.08 -24.40 12.64
CA LEU A 546 35.72 -25.23 13.79
C LEU A 546 36.65 -26.44 13.94
N GLU A 547 37.14 -27.03 12.85
CA GLU A 547 38.13 -28.10 12.88
C GLU A 547 39.43 -27.61 13.55
N GLU A 548 39.85 -26.37 13.29
CA GLU A 548 41.03 -25.77 13.92
C GLU A 548 40.85 -25.55 15.43
N HIS A 549 39.65 -25.14 15.87
CA HIS A 549 39.40 -24.76 17.27
C HIS A 549 38.99 -25.93 18.17
N ARG A 550 38.23 -26.91 17.65
CA ARG A 550 37.65 -28.01 18.43
C ARG A 550 37.78 -29.40 17.79
N GLY A 551 38.37 -29.52 16.60
CA GLY A 551 38.67 -30.79 15.94
C GLY A 551 37.48 -31.51 15.30
N HIS A 552 36.37 -30.78 15.07
CA HIS A 552 35.24 -31.23 14.24
C HIS A 552 34.39 -30.05 13.76
N GLY A 553 33.73 -30.21 12.62
CA GLY A 553 32.79 -29.25 12.03
C GLY A 553 31.47 -29.10 12.81
N LEU A 554 30.50 -28.38 12.23
CA LEU A 554 29.20 -28.12 12.86
C LEU A 554 28.32 -29.38 12.91
N GLU A 555 27.71 -29.66 14.06
CA GLU A 555 26.82 -30.81 14.29
C GLU A 555 25.38 -30.36 14.60
N GLU A 556 24.39 -31.23 14.42
CA GLU A 556 22.98 -30.90 14.73
C GLU A 556 22.81 -30.49 16.20
N GLU A 557 23.60 -31.07 17.09
CA GLU A 557 23.56 -30.79 18.53
C GLU A 557 24.00 -29.36 18.87
N ASP A 558 24.81 -28.71 18.03
CA ASP A 558 25.20 -27.29 18.19
C ASP A 558 24.00 -26.34 18.06
N VAL A 559 22.90 -26.78 17.42
CA VAL A 559 21.71 -25.95 17.25
C VAL A 559 20.91 -25.92 18.54
N LEU A 560 20.89 -24.75 19.19
CA LEU A 560 20.02 -24.47 20.32
C LEU A 560 18.60 -24.20 19.83
N LEU A 561 17.61 -24.87 20.42
CA LEU A 561 16.20 -24.66 20.07
C LEU A 561 15.63 -23.48 20.85
N ASP A 562 14.75 -22.72 20.21
CA ASP A 562 14.09 -21.57 20.85
C ASP A 562 13.21 -22.03 22.02
N CYS A 563 12.61 -23.21 21.92
CA CYS A 563 11.82 -23.78 23.01
C CYS A 563 12.64 -24.16 24.26
N THR A 564 13.97 -24.04 24.25
CA THR A 564 14.77 -24.26 25.47
C THR A 564 14.69 -23.10 26.47
N GLU A 565 14.17 -21.95 26.05
CA GLU A 565 13.90 -20.80 26.92
C GLU A 565 12.44 -20.36 26.83
N TYR A 566 11.99 -19.66 27.88
CA TYR A 566 10.69 -18.97 27.88
C TYR A 566 10.67 -17.92 26.76
N ARG A 567 9.60 -17.90 25.96
CA ARG A 567 9.51 -17.03 24.78
C ARG A 567 8.09 -16.53 24.55
N ILE A 568 7.96 -15.37 23.93
CA ILE A 568 6.66 -14.81 23.59
C ILE A 568 6.08 -15.57 22.40
N GLY A 569 4.87 -16.09 22.56
CA GLY A 569 4.03 -16.62 21.50
C GLY A 569 2.88 -15.68 21.21
N ILE A 570 2.63 -15.41 19.94
CA ILE A 570 1.55 -14.58 19.43
C ILE A 570 0.67 -15.43 18.52
N ARG A 571 -0.64 -15.38 18.75
CA ARG A 571 -1.61 -16.11 17.94
C ARG A 571 -1.61 -15.58 16.50
N ASP A 572 -1.59 -16.48 15.53
CA ASP A 572 -1.53 -16.11 14.10
C ASP A 572 -2.82 -15.48 13.60
N VAL A 573 -3.97 -16.07 13.94
CA VAL A 573 -5.30 -15.51 13.63
C VAL A 573 -5.55 -14.30 14.52
N SER A 574 -5.67 -13.13 13.89
CA SER A 574 -5.72 -11.82 14.52
C SER A 574 -6.64 -10.90 13.72
N ARG A 575 -7.97 -11.10 13.79
CA ARG A 575 -8.91 -10.31 12.99
C ARG A 575 -9.16 -8.95 13.64
N ALA A 576 -9.29 -7.90 12.84
CA ALA A 576 -9.62 -6.55 13.34
C ALA A 576 -10.96 -6.48 14.09
N ARG A 577 -11.91 -7.38 13.76
CA ARG A 577 -13.25 -7.44 14.37
C ARG A 577 -13.35 -8.34 15.59
N ASP A 578 -12.30 -9.07 15.93
CA ASP A 578 -12.29 -9.90 17.13
C ASP A 578 -12.27 -9.00 18.38
N GLU A 579 -12.62 -9.56 19.53
CA GLU A 579 -12.58 -8.85 20.82
C GLU A 579 -11.18 -8.29 21.11
N ARG A 580 -10.13 -9.03 20.73
CA ARG A 580 -8.72 -8.63 20.74
C ARG A 580 -8.10 -9.05 19.42
N THR A 581 -7.37 -8.14 18.78
CA THR A 581 -6.64 -8.44 17.54
C THR A 581 -5.31 -9.11 17.86
N ILE A 582 -4.55 -8.61 18.82
CA ILE A 582 -3.30 -9.23 19.26
C ILE A 582 -3.53 -10.04 20.52
N ILE A 583 -3.10 -11.31 20.47
CA ILE A 583 -3.16 -12.23 21.59
C ILE A 583 -1.76 -12.81 21.80
N ALA A 584 -1.10 -12.38 22.87
CA ALA A 584 0.25 -12.80 23.21
C ALA A 584 0.33 -13.45 24.60
N THR A 585 1.27 -14.38 24.76
CA THR A 585 1.60 -14.99 26.04
C THR A 585 3.05 -15.47 26.04
N VAL A 586 3.71 -15.48 27.20
CA VAL A 586 4.98 -16.23 27.34
C VAL A 586 4.64 -17.71 27.42
N LEU A 587 5.30 -18.49 26.56
CA LEU A 587 5.20 -19.94 26.49
C LEU A 587 6.21 -20.59 27.43
N PRO A 588 5.89 -21.74 28.04
CA PRO A 588 6.83 -22.48 28.87
C PRO A 588 7.98 -23.05 28.04
N LYS A 589 9.07 -23.46 28.72
CA LYS A 589 10.15 -24.22 28.11
C LYS A 589 9.66 -25.59 27.60
N GLU A 590 10.43 -26.15 26.69
CA GLU A 590 10.34 -27.48 26.11
C GLU A 590 9.10 -27.75 25.26
N VAL A 591 8.22 -26.77 25.03
CA VAL A 591 7.04 -26.94 24.17
C VAL A 591 7.27 -26.40 22.76
N ILE A 592 6.78 -27.14 21.76
CA ILE A 592 6.77 -26.74 20.36
C ILE A 592 5.41 -26.14 19.99
N CYS A 593 5.44 -25.10 19.16
CA CYS A 593 4.25 -24.46 18.64
C CYS A 593 3.99 -24.83 17.17
N LEU A 594 2.70 -25.04 16.86
CA LEU A 594 2.24 -25.12 15.48
C LEU A 594 2.33 -23.74 14.81
N HIS A 595 2.32 -23.74 13.48
CA HIS A 595 2.26 -22.54 12.63
C HIS A 595 1.11 -21.55 12.88
N THR A 596 0.18 -21.88 13.78
CA THR A 596 -0.89 -20.97 14.23
C THR A 596 -0.50 -20.14 15.46
N ILE A 597 0.72 -20.30 15.95
CA ILE A 597 1.37 -19.43 16.93
C ILE A 597 2.73 -19.02 16.32
N ASN A 598 2.93 -17.72 16.17
CA ASN A 598 4.22 -17.15 15.82
C ASN A 598 5.00 -16.85 17.11
N THR A 599 6.32 -17.01 17.12
CA THR A 599 7.12 -16.82 18.34
C THR A 599 8.22 -15.80 18.14
N PHE A 600 8.52 -15.03 19.19
CA PHE A 600 9.76 -14.26 19.22
C PHE A 600 10.90 -15.19 19.56
N LYS A 601 11.99 -15.09 18.79
CA LYS A 601 13.20 -15.85 19.06
C LYS A 601 13.77 -15.36 20.39
N PRO A 602 13.99 -16.24 21.37
CA PRO A 602 14.55 -15.83 22.65
C PRO A 602 16.05 -15.54 22.57
N PHE A 603 16.72 -15.95 21.48
CA PHE A 603 18.16 -15.81 21.30
C PHE A 603 18.55 -14.98 20.07
N ALA A 604 19.60 -14.17 20.22
CA ALA A 604 20.48 -13.71 19.16
C ALA A 604 21.65 -14.71 18.99
N ILE A 605 22.30 -14.72 17.83
CA ILE A 605 23.48 -15.57 17.59
C ILE A 605 24.68 -14.64 17.41
N GLU A 606 25.52 -14.58 18.42
CA GLU A 606 26.67 -13.68 18.54
C GLU A 606 27.92 -14.54 18.81
N PRO A 607 28.55 -15.09 17.76
CA PRO A 607 29.70 -15.96 17.93
C PRO A 607 30.98 -15.14 18.15
N GLU A 608 31.70 -15.46 19.22
CA GLU A 608 33.02 -14.92 19.55
C GLU A 608 34.07 -16.03 19.48
N GLU A 609 35.34 -15.65 19.36
CA GLU A 609 36.45 -16.60 19.15
C GLU A 609 36.52 -17.64 20.28
N GLU A 610 36.25 -17.23 21.52
CA GLU A 610 36.22 -18.13 22.68
C GLU A 610 35.13 -19.22 22.58
N HIS A 611 34.00 -18.90 21.94
CA HIS A 611 32.89 -19.83 21.78
C HIS A 611 33.24 -21.01 20.87
N LEU A 612 34.14 -20.83 19.90
CA LEU A 612 34.44 -21.82 18.86
C LEU A 612 35.05 -23.13 19.39
N THR A 613 35.57 -23.10 20.62
CA THR A 613 36.14 -24.28 21.30
C THR A 613 35.09 -25.16 21.97
N GLU A 614 33.85 -24.70 22.09
CA GLU A 614 32.77 -25.44 22.75
C GLU A 614 32.17 -26.54 21.88
N SER A 615 31.73 -27.61 22.54
CA SER A 615 30.93 -28.67 21.94
C SER A 615 29.92 -29.21 22.97
N PRO A 616 28.60 -29.00 22.77
CA PRO A 616 27.96 -28.24 21.69
C PRO A 616 28.13 -26.72 21.83
N LEU A 617 28.06 -25.98 20.72
CA LEU A 617 28.15 -24.50 20.67
C LEU A 617 26.92 -23.83 21.29
N ARG A 618 26.95 -23.57 22.60
CA ARG A 618 25.83 -22.94 23.31
C ARG A 618 26.08 -21.46 23.59
N SER A 619 27.31 -21.08 23.92
CA SER A 619 27.63 -19.69 24.28
C SER A 619 27.38 -18.63 23.20
N PRO A 620 27.38 -18.93 21.88
CA PRO A 620 26.95 -17.96 20.87
C PRO A 620 25.48 -17.53 20.99
N TYR A 621 24.63 -18.25 21.72
CA TYR A 621 23.21 -17.93 21.83
C TYR A 621 22.95 -17.01 23.02
N VAL A 622 22.92 -15.71 22.76
CA VAL A 622 22.69 -14.66 23.76
C VAL A 622 21.19 -14.39 23.89
N ARG A 623 20.67 -14.29 25.12
CA ARG A 623 19.25 -13.99 25.34
C ARG A 623 18.92 -12.56 24.87
N ARG A 624 17.82 -12.41 24.12
CA ARG A 624 17.31 -11.10 23.66
C ARG A 624 16.55 -10.31 24.72
N PHE A 625 16.11 -10.99 25.77
CA PHE A 625 15.31 -10.42 26.84
C PHE A 625 15.87 -10.87 28.18
N THR A 626 16.00 -9.94 29.11
CA THR A 626 15.98 -10.23 30.54
C THR A 626 14.62 -10.83 30.95
N ASP A 627 14.54 -11.38 32.15
CA ASP A 627 13.28 -11.98 32.62
C ASP A 627 12.15 -10.93 32.73
N GLN A 628 12.44 -9.69 33.15
CA GLN A 628 11.44 -8.62 33.24
C GLN A 628 11.07 -8.04 31.88
N GLU A 629 12.03 -7.85 30.97
CA GLU A 629 11.77 -7.37 29.60
C GLU A 629 10.83 -8.31 28.83
N LEU A 630 10.95 -9.62 29.06
CA LEU A 630 10.05 -10.62 28.47
C LEU A 630 8.58 -10.36 28.85
N PHE A 631 8.33 -9.94 30.09
CA PHE A 631 6.98 -9.67 30.59
C PHE A 631 6.49 -8.26 30.30
N VAL A 632 7.36 -7.23 30.29
CA VAL A 632 6.95 -5.89 29.85
C VAL A 632 6.54 -5.90 28.37
N ALA A 633 7.32 -6.57 27.51
CA ALA A 633 6.99 -6.73 26.10
C ALA A 633 5.68 -7.50 25.92
N THR A 634 5.47 -8.58 26.67
CA THR A 634 4.19 -9.33 26.64
C THR A 634 3.01 -8.48 27.14
N GLY A 635 3.23 -7.62 28.14
CA GLY A 635 2.23 -6.69 28.66
C GLY A 635 1.82 -5.66 27.61
N LEU A 636 2.80 -4.99 27.00
CA LEU A 636 2.58 -3.96 25.98
C LEU A 636 1.94 -4.54 24.70
N LEU A 637 2.37 -5.71 24.23
CA LEU A 637 1.74 -6.41 23.10
C LEU A 637 0.26 -6.72 23.34
N ASN A 638 -0.11 -6.96 24.61
CA ASN A 638 -1.48 -7.21 25.03
C ASN A 638 -2.18 -5.93 25.53
N SER A 639 -1.63 -4.74 25.27
CA SER A 639 -2.29 -3.49 25.65
C SER A 639 -3.40 -3.10 24.66
N ILE A 640 -4.40 -2.37 25.14
CA ILE A 640 -5.47 -1.81 24.29
C ILE A 640 -4.90 -0.84 23.24
N VAL A 641 -3.88 -0.03 23.58
CA VAL A 641 -3.28 0.94 22.64
C VAL A 641 -2.61 0.24 21.46
N PHE A 642 -1.83 -0.81 21.74
CA PHE A 642 -1.20 -1.58 20.66
C PHE A 642 -2.24 -2.35 19.84
N ASP A 643 -3.29 -2.88 20.49
CA ASP A 643 -4.40 -3.55 19.80
C ASP A 643 -5.16 -2.58 18.87
N PHE A 644 -5.36 -1.33 19.30
CA PHE A 644 -5.94 -0.25 18.50
C PHE A 644 -5.12 0.01 17.23
N LEU A 645 -3.79 0.15 17.35
CA LEU A 645 -2.90 0.30 16.18
C LEU A 645 -2.92 -0.93 15.27
N MET A 646 -2.92 -2.14 15.83
CA MET A 646 -2.86 -3.36 15.02
C MET A 646 -4.18 -3.65 14.29
N ARG A 647 -5.33 -3.23 14.83
CA ARG A 647 -6.64 -3.33 14.15
C ARG A 647 -6.70 -2.57 12.84
N THR A 648 -5.99 -1.45 12.75
CA THR A 648 -5.96 -0.63 11.55
C THR A 648 -4.97 -1.15 10.51
N LYS A 649 -4.11 -2.13 10.87
CA LYS A 649 -3.09 -2.73 10.00
C LYS A 649 -3.40 -4.17 9.57
N VAL A 650 -4.14 -4.93 10.37
CA VAL A 650 -4.36 -6.38 10.15
C VAL A 650 -5.80 -6.68 9.74
N GLU A 651 -5.96 -7.53 8.73
CA GLU A 651 -7.29 -8.02 8.33
C GLU A 651 -7.68 -9.33 9.02
N THR A 652 -6.86 -10.38 8.89
CA THR A 652 -7.20 -11.74 9.37
C THR A 652 -6.06 -12.47 10.09
N HIS A 653 -4.84 -12.34 9.58
CA HIS A 653 -3.64 -13.01 10.11
C HIS A 653 -2.52 -12.01 10.30
N ILE A 654 -1.65 -12.24 11.28
CA ILE A 654 -0.47 -11.40 11.49
C ILE A 654 0.51 -11.57 10.34
N VAL A 655 0.80 -10.47 9.63
CA VAL A 655 1.93 -10.39 8.71
C VAL A 655 3.17 -9.95 9.49
N LYS A 656 4.27 -10.69 9.39
CA LYS A 656 5.53 -10.40 10.12
C LYS A 656 5.97 -8.94 9.96
N ARG A 657 5.91 -8.41 8.74
CA ARG A 657 6.29 -7.02 8.44
C ARG A 657 5.42 -6.01 9.20
N GLU A 658 4.10 -6.11 9.07
CA GLU A 658 3.14 -5.20 9.73
C GLU A 658 3.34 -5.16 11.24
N LEU A 659 3.61 -6.32 11.86
CA LEU A 659 3.90 -6.39 13.29
C LEU A 659 5.25 -5.72 13.63
N LEU A 660 6.31 -6.02 12.87
CA LEU A 660 7.64 -5.48 13.14
C LEU A 660 7.73 -3.97 12.88
N GLU A 661 7.02 -3.43 11.90
CA GLU A 661 6.99 -1.98 11.66
C GLU A 661 6.00 -1.23 12.57
N SER A 662 5.33 -1.93 13.49
CA SER A 662 4.35 -1.30 14.40
C SER A 662 5.00 -0.79 15.67
N GLN A 663 4.51 0.36 16.12
CA GLN A 663 5.11 1.14 17.18
C GLN A 663 4.72 0.67 18.57
N LEU A 664 5.73 0.42 19.39
CA LEU A 664 5.57 -0.10 20.75
C LEU A 664 6.66 0.48 21.66
N PRO A 665 6.31 1.04 22.84
CA PRO A 665 7.30 1.50 23.82
C PRO A 665 8.33 0.41 24.14
N ARG A 666 9.61 0.79 24.13
CA ARG A 666 10.76 -0.11 24.37
C ARG A 666 11.27 0.03 25.79
N LEU A 667 10.38 -0.19 26.76
CA LEU A 667 10.68 0.02 28.16
C LEU A 667 11.77 -0.95 28.65
N THR A 668 12.73 -0.41 29.40
CA THR A 668 13.88 -1.07 30.03
C THR A 668 13.98 -0.72 31.52
N ASP A 669 14.94 -1.31 32.22
CA ASP A 669 15.20 -1.02 33.63
C ASP A 669 15.60 0.45 33.83
N GLY A 670 14.73 1.21 34.53
CA GLY A 670 14.86 2.66 34.73
C GLY A 670 13.80 3.50 34.03
N ASP A 671 13.05 2.94 33.09
CA ASP A 671 11.91 3.61 32.47
C ASP A 671 10.67 3.58 33.36
N ASP A 672 9.88 4.66 33.30
CA ASP A 672 8.56 4.69 33.93
C ASP A 672 7.70 3.55 33.39
N TRP A 673 6.88 2.95 34.28
CA TRP A 673 5.98 1.83 33.98
C TRP A 673 6.64 0.48 33.70
N PHE A 674 7.96 0.39 33.53
CA PHE A 674 8.66 -0.86 33.24
C PHE A 674 8.35 -1.95 34.28
N HIS A 675 8.72 -1.71 35.54
CA HIS A 675 8.49 -2.67 36.62
C HIS A 675 7.00 -2.89 36.89
N TYR A 676 6.20 -1.81 36.80
CA TYR A 676 4.76 -1.86 37.02
C TYR A 676 4.06 -2.84 36.06
N ILE A 677 4.37 -2.76 34.76
CA ILE A 677 3.81 -3.64 33.74
C ILE A 677 4.43 -5.04 33.83
N ALA A 678 5.76 -5.14 33.96
CA ALA A 678 6.47 -6.41 34.01
C ALA A 678 5.97 -7.31 35.15
N GLU A 679 5.82 -6.79 36.37
CA GLU A 679 5.34 -7.57 37.51
C GLU A 679 3.92 -8.10 37.28
N ARG A 680 3.01 -7.27 36.76
CA ARG A 680 1.61 -7.64 36.52
C ARG A 680 1.48 -8.68 35.42
N ALA A 681 2.18 -8.47 34.30
CA ALA A 681 2.21 -9.42 33.20
C ALA A 681 2.80 -10.77 33.65
N ALA A 682 3.84 -10.74 34.49
CA ALA A 682 4.41 -11.96 35.06
C ALA A 682 3.44 -12.66 36.03
N ARG A 683 2.74 -11.92 36.89
CA ARG A 683 1.71 -12.50 37.78
C ARG A 683 0.56 -13.12 37.01
N LEU A 684 0.15 -12.52 35.89
CA LEU A 684 -0.89 -13.07 35.02
C LEU A 684 -0.45 -14.36 34.32
N ASN A 685 0.82 -14.50 33.98
CA ASN A 685 1.27 -15.57 33.09
C ASN A 685 2.05 -16.70 33.78
N CYS A 686 2.81 -16.41 34.83
CA CYS A 686 3.67 -17.38 35.53
C CYS A 686 2.89 -18.31 36.48
N TYR A 687 1.77 -18.88 36.04
CA TYR A 687 1.01 -19.88 36.79
C TYR A 687 1.50 -21.31 36.51
N GLY A 688 1.08 -22.27 37.35
CA GLY A 688 1.42 -23.69 37.18
C GLY A 688 2.87 -24.06 37.49
N GLU A 689 3.19 -25.36 37.38
CA GLU A 689 4.54 -25.87 37.68
C GLU A 689 5.57 -25.51 36.60
N LYS A 690 5.15 -25.40 35.32
CA LYS A 690 6.04 -25.08 34.20
C LYS A 690 6.73 -23.71 34.33
N PHE A 691 6.17 -22.80 35.13
CA PHE A 691 6.72 -21.47 35.40
C PHE A 691 7.34 -21.34 36.79
N LYS A 692 7.51 -22.43 37.54
CA LYS A 692 8.12 -22.38 38.87
C LYS A 692 9.52 -21.76 38.85
N GLU A 693 10.36 -22.21 37.91
CA GLU A 693 11.71 -21.66 37.71
C GLU A 693 11.66 -20.15 37.43
N MET A 694 10.80 -19.71 36.50
CA MET A 694 10.65 -18.28 36.19
C MET A 694 10.20 -17.45 37.40
N ARG A 695 9.28 -17.97 38.22
CA ARG A 695 8.89 -17.27 39.46
C ARG A 695 10.05 -17.11 40.43
N GLU A 696 10.92 -18.11 40.56
CA GLU A 696 12.12 -18.03 41.40
C GLU A 696 13.10 -16.97 40.86
N ARG A 697 13.30 -16.89 39.53
CA ARG A 697 14.12 -15.86 38.88
C ARG A 697 13.58 -14.44 39.11
N LEU A 698 12.26 -14.27 39.11
CA LEU A 698 11.57 -12.99 39.34
C LEU A 698 11.41 -12.63 40.83
N GLY A 699 12.12 -13.28 41.75
CA GLY A 699 12.06 -12.94 43.18
C GLY A 699 10.84 -13.50 43.93
N GLY A 700 10.19 -14.54 43.41
CA GLY A 700 9.13 -15.28 44.11
C GLY A 700 7.73 -14.69 43.94
N ILE A 701 7.44 -14.08 42.78
CA ILE A 701 6.12 -13.50 42.49
C ILE A 701 4.98 -14.50 42.69
N LYS A 702 3.82 -14.02 43.14
CA LYS A 702 2.62 -14.84 43.32
C LYS A 702 1.72 -14.75 42.08
N PRO A 703 1.45 -15.87 41.37
CA PRO A 703 0.59 -15.84 40.20
C PRO A 703 -0.86 -15.53 40.57
N ALA A 704 -1.52 -14.76 39.71
CA ALA A 704 -2.94 -14.43 39.81
C ALA A 704 -3.77 -15.55 39.17
N VAL A 705 -4.52 -16.27 40.01
CA VAL A 705 -5.31 -17.43 39.59
C VAL A 705 -6.81 -17.14 39.53
N GLU A 706 -7.28 -16.18 40.31
CA GLU A 706 -8.69 -15.77 40.39
C GLU A 706 -9.05 -14.82 39.24
N GLU A 707 -10.19 -15.05 38.61
CA GLU A 707 -10.63 -14.28 37.42
C GLU A 707 -10.71 -12.77 37.69
N GLN A 708 -11.25 -12.37 38.85
CA GLN A 708 -11.36 -10.96 39.25
C GLN A 708 -9.98 -10.30 39.42
N GLU A 709 -9.03 -10.97 40.08
CA GLU A 709 -7.67 -10.46 40.25
C GLU A 709 -6.97 -10.33 38.89
N ARG A 710 -7.14 -11.32 38.01
CA ARG A 710 -6.58 -11.28 36.65
C ARG A 710 -7.13 -10.10 35.86
N ARG A 711 -8.45 -9.89 35.91
CA ARG A 711 -9.12 -8.77 35.22
C ARG A 711 -8.61 -7.42 35.72
N GLU A 712 -8.41 -7.26 37.03
CA GLU A 712 -7.84 -6.03 37.62
C GLU A 712 -6.40 -5.79 37.17
N LEU A 713 -5.55 -6.83 37.14
CA LEU A 713 -4.17 -6.71 36.68
C LEU A 713 -4.07 -6.38 35.19
N GLN A 714 -4.95 -6.93 34.35
CA GLN A 714 -5.02 -6.57 32.94
C GLN A 714 -5.42 -5.11 32.76
N ALA A 715 -6.42 -4.62 33.51
CA ALA A 715 -6.82 -3.21 33.45
C ALA A 715 -5.69 -2.27 33.92
N GLU A 716 -4.89 -2.69 34.91
CA GLU A 716 -3.72 -1.94 35.35
C GLU A 716 -2.60 -1.90 34.30
N ILE A 717 -2.39 -2.98 33.54
CA ILE A 717 -1.45 -3.00 32.40
C ILE A 717 -1.93 -2.06 31.30
N ASP A 718 -3.21 -2.13 30.92
CA ASP A 718 -3.78 -1.26 29.89
C ASP A 718 -3.65 0.23 30.28
N ALA A 719 -3.98 0.57 31.53
CA ALA A 719 -3.83 1.93 32.07
C ALA A 719 -2.36 2.41 32.02
N ALA A 720 -1.41 1.57 32.45
CA ALA A 720 0.01 1.90 32.41
C ALA A 720 0.54 2.03 30.97
N ALA A 721 0.04 1.21 30.04
CA ALA A 721 0.39 1.31 28.63
C ALA A 721 -0.07 2.66 28.05
N PHE A 722 -1.30 3.11 28.33
CA PHE A 722 -1.75 4.45 27.89
C PHE A 722 -0.79 5.56 28.34
N HIS A 723 -0.30 5.50 29.58
CA HIS A 723 0.71 6.44 30.09
C HIS A 723 2.08 6.28 29.39
N ALA A 724 2.54 5.05 29.15
CA ALA A 724 3.78 4.79 28.44
C ALA A 724 3.77 5.32 26.99
N TYR A 725 2.59 5.36 26.35
CA TYR A 725 2.39 6.00 25.05
C TYR A 725 2.16 7.52 25.13
N GLY A 726 2.10 8.13 26.32
CA GLY A 726 1.84 9.57 26.49
C GLY A 726 0.40 10.00 26.18
N LEU A 727 -0.54 9.06 26.14
CA LEU A 727 -1.95 9.34 25.83
C LEU A 727 -2.62 10.03 27.01
N GLU A 728 -3.35 11.12 26.74
CA GLU A 728 -4.12 11.85 27.74
C GLU A 728 -5.47 11.20 27.96
N ARG A 729 -6.12 11.51 29.09
CA ARG A 729 -7.43 10.97 29.43
C ARG A 729 -8.49 11.05 28.32
N ARG A 730 -8.48 12.12 27.51
CA ARG A 730 -9.39 12.28 26.36
C ARG A 730 -9.11 11.25 25.26
N ASP A 731 -7.83 10.97 25.01
CA ASP A 731 -7.32 10.05 24.00
C ASP A 731 -7.67 8.62 24.43
N VAL A 732 -7.44 8.29 25.72
CA VAL A 732 -7.83 7.02 26.34
C VAL A 732 -9.30 6.75 26.13
N LYS A 733 -10.17 7.73 26.43
CA LYS A 733 -11.61 7.56 26.26
C LYS A 733 -11.98 7.28 24.81
N PHE A 734 -11.41 8.02 23.86
CA PHE A 734 -11.65 7.77 22.43
C PHE A 734 -11.24 6.35 22.03
N VAL A 735 -10.04 5.91 22.43
CA VAL A 735 -9.57 4.55 22.13
C VAL A 735 -10.50 3.51 22.73
N LEU A 736 -10.94 3.66 23.99
CA LEU A 736 -11.87 2.70 24.61
C LEU A 736 -13.25 2.66 23.92
N ASP A 737 -13.75 3.82 23.45
CA ASP A 737 -15.03 3.94 22.77
C ASP A 737 -15.01 3.34 21.35
N ASP A 738 -13.84 3.23 20.70
CA ASP A 738 -13.67 2.68 19.35
C ASP A 738 -13.81 1.14 19.29
N PHE A 739 -13.58 0.43 20.41
CA PHE A 739 -13.58 -1.03 20.40
C PHE A 739 -14.98 -1.63 20.24
N HIS A 740 -15.09 -2.61 19.35
CA HIS A 740 -16.32 -3.35 19.14
C HIS A 740 -16.73 -4.15 20.37
N ARG A 741 -17.92 -3.85 20.89
CA ARG A 741 -18.57 -4.63 21.94
C ARG A 741 -19.22 -5.86 21.30
N VAL A 742 -18.60 -7.03 21.46
CA VAL A 742 -19.15 -8.31 20.96
C VAL A 742 -20.25 -8.83 21.90
N GLY A 743 -21.27 -9.49 21.34
CA GLY A 743 -22.47 -9.91 22.11
C GLY A 743 -22.22 -10.87 23.29
N ASN A 744 -21.06 -11.54 23.33
CA ASN A 744 -20.53 -12.31 24.45
C ASN A 744 -19.06 -11.95 24.66
N SER A 745 -18.78 -10.78 25.25
CA SER A 745 -17.42 -10.34 25.55
C SER A 745 -16.82 -11.13 26.73
N LYS A 746 -15.56 -11.57 26.60
CA LYS A 746 -14.82 -12.23 27.68
C LYS A 746 -14.13 -11.22 28.62
N LEU A 747 -13.77 -10.05 28.11
CA LEU A 747 -13.01 -9.03 28.81
C LEU A 747 -13.49 -7.60 28.46
N MET A 748 -13.62 -7.27 27.17
CA MET A 748 -13.89 -5.93 26.63
C MET A 748 -15.37 -5.52 26.73
N ASP A 749 -15.90 -5.50 27.95
CA ASP A 749 -17.23 -4.98 28.28
C ASP A 749 -17.16 -3.53 28.84
N GLU A 750 -18.31 -2.88 29.02
CA GLU A 750 -18.37 -1.52 29.61
C GLU A 750 -17.71 -1.45 30.99
N MET A 751 -17.89 -2.47 31.83
CA MET A 751 -17.33 -2.50 33.18
C MET A 751 -15.80 -2.58 33.16
N TYR A 752 -15.21 -3.26 32.18
CA TYR A 752 -13.77 -3.32 32.01
C TYR A 752 -13.21 -1.99 31.52
N PHE A 753 -13.87 -1.34 30.56
CA PHE A 753 -13.44 -0.01 30.09
C PHE A 753 -13.52 1.04 31.20
N ASP A 754 -14.59 1.02 32.01
CA ASP A 754 -14.71 1.87 33.19
C ASP A 754 -13.59 1.58 34.20
N LEU A 755 -13.25 0.31 34.42
CA LEU A 755 -12.15 -0.09 35.30
C LEU A 755 -10.79 0.40 34.76
N VAL A 756 -10.51 0.24 33.47
CA VAL A 756 -9.26 0.75 32.85
C VAL A 756 -9.16 2.26 33.04
N LEU A 757 -10.25 2.99 32.82
CA LEU A 757 -10.29 4.43 32.97
C LEU A 757 -10.12 4.87 34.44
N GLU A 758 -10.74 4.17 35.39
CA GLU A 758 -10.52 4.39 36.82
C GLU A 758 -9.06 4.15 37.19
N LYS A 759 -8.46 3.04 36.73
CA LYS A 759 -7.05 2.73 36.98
C LYS A 759 -6.13 3.77 36.36
N TYR A 760 -6.42 4.25 35.15
CA TYR A 760 -5.68 5.32 34.51
C TYR A 760 -5.66 6.60 35.38
N ASP A 761 -6.83 7.04 35.85
CA ASP A 761 -6.98 8.23 36.72
C ASP A 761 -6.28 8.04 38.09
N LEU A 762 -6.37 6.84 38.68
CA LEU A 762 -5.72 6.50 39.95
C LEU A 762 -4.20 6.50 39.87
N VAL A 763 -3.67 6.06 38.73
CA VAL A 763 -2.26 5.94 38.46
C VAL A 763 -1.66 7.32 38.15
N ASP A 764 -2.37 8.15 37.37
CA ASP A 764 -2.00 9.55 37.11
C ASP A 764 -1.84 10.36 38.41
N GLY A 765 -2.75 10.19 39.36
CA GLY A 765 -2.71 10.87 40.65
C GLY A 765 -1.59 10.42 41.61
N LYS A 766 -0.92 9.28 41.35
CA LYS A 766 0.15 8.73 42.21
C LYS A 766 1.56 9.02 41.67
N GLY A 767 1.67 9.53 40.44
CA GLY A 767 2.94 9.70 39.73
C GLY A 767 3.48 8.37 39.20
N PRO A 768 4.56 8.40 38.38
CA PRO A 768 5.20 7.18 37.90
C PRO A 768 5.61 6.33 39.09
N LEU A 769 5.15 5.07 39.09
CA LEU A 769 5.51 4.12 40.13
C LEU A 769 6.82 3.47 39.70
N PRO A 770 7.93 3.70 40.44
CA PRO A 770 9.20 3.06 40.16
C PRO A 770 9.08 1.54 40.26
#